data_AF-A0A543EMH0-F1
#
_entry.id   AF-A0A543EMH0-F1
#
_cell.length_a   1.000
_cell.length_b   1.000
_cell.length_c   1.000
_cell.angle_alpha   90.00
_cell.angle_beta   90.00
_cell.angle_gamma   90.00
#
_symmetry.space_group_name_H-M   'P 1'
#
loop_
_entity.id
_entity.type
_entity.pdbx_description
1 polymer ?
#
loop_
_entity_poly.entity_id
_entity_poly.type
_entity_poly.pdbx_seq_one_letter_code
_entity_poly.pdbx_strand_id
1 'polypeptide(L)'
;MKKNLFLAGLLTTFSLVAKSQVGLNTPTPAATLDVTAKNSTGTGSAVEGLLIPRVDRQKAQSMAGVPVSTLIYVNNIATGTTTGTAVNIDTVGYYYYNGTVWTKLANPVNIYNTDGTLTGNRTVTQGANTLAFTGTKTNAFSVNGKNFSVDAANSRVGIGTIAPASSLSVQNSPGATTSTISAGIENCGAACLQGIARNITLYNLNSTGGQFAELGFIPSTSETGLSGASISGIDRDAANSYAGLQFSTRNATDYAPRLTIKSSGNVGIGTTSPTNKLQIESTTSGALKIVDGTQGTDKVLTSDASGVATWKALPAAPASANIYNTDGSLTGNRTVTQGANTLAFTGTQTNAFSVDGNTLSVDAANGLVGLGTTTPDTKLTISTPDSSFGLNHTNGTVNLKTYIGGGAATVGTTTANDLRLMTNNTQKMTVTSSGNVGIGTTTPNTKLTVSTADNSFGITHTNGTVSLETYIGGGSGYVGTTTSNTLNLMTNNSPKMTITPTGNVGVGTNTPDSSALLDLNTSNKGLLLPRVSLSSTSDTTTVPSPATGLLVYNNNTAMSPQGEGIYYNGGTSAAPDWGKIGPVSKMYFKYYMLTNPNGDFVGNFDTKIPVDRYTAIVVGFDTNHHATISSGFKNAYGTYDFQSPDIYTFQQNGTWRIHADVPNANTTAGSAFTWGIRLLIISNEQMTTLDTSNYNLGGNITGAAAASPVP
;
A
#
# COMPACT_ATOMS: atom_id res chain seq x y z
N MET A 1 114.90 -85.06 -99.71
CA MET A 1 116.28 -85.55 -100.00
C MET A 1 116.21 -86.69 -101.01
N LYS A 2 117.28 -86.91 -101.79
CA LYS A 2 117.71 -88.12 -102.51
C LYS A 2 116.66 -89.17 -103.01
N LYS A 3 116.66 -89.32 -104.35
CA LYS A 3 116.67 -90.56 -105.17
C LYS A 3 115.41 -91.45 -105.35
N ASN A 4 115.07 -91.64 -106.64
CA ASN A 4 114.99 -92.87 -107.46
C ASN A 4 114.56 -94.20 -106.79
N LEU A 5 113.80 -95.14 -107.41
CA LEU A 5 113.68 -95.63 -108.82
C LEU A 5 112.24 -95.43 -109.38
N PHE A 6 111.93 -95.43 -110.69
CA PHE A 6 111.84 -96.57 -111.66
C PHE A 6 110.99 -97.76 -111.14
N LEU A 7 110.09 -98.40 -111.93
CA LEU A 7 109.68 -98.23 -113.33
C LEU A 7 108.22 -98.74 -113.51
N ALA A 8 107.64 -98.55 -114.69
CA ALA A 8 106.45 -99.27 -115.15
C ALA A 8 106.63 -100.81 -115.14
N GLY A 9 105.50 -101.54 -115.04
CA GLY A 9 105.45 -102.99 -114.86
C GLY A 9 104.13 -103.41 -114.19
N LEU A 10 103.00 -102.82 -114.55
CA LEU A 10 102.15 -103.30 -115.66
C LEU A 10 101.46 -104.63 -115.33
N LEU A 11 100.23 -104.59 -114.80
CA LEU A 11 99.13 -105.45 -115.26
C LEU A 11 97.74 -105.00 -114.73
N THR A 12 96.80 -104.87 -115.68
CA THR A 12 95.33 -105.16 -115.61
C THR A 12 94.42 -104.73 -114.44
N THR A 13 93.34 -104.03 -114.86
CA THR A 13 91.97 -103.89 -114.28
C THR A 13 91.73 -102.97 -113.05
N PHE A 14 90.48 -102.47 -112.94
CA PHE A 14 90.08 -101.22 -112.25
C PHE A 14 89.51 -101.43 -110.82
N SER A 15 89.78 -100.50 -109.89
CA SER A 15 88.82 -99.44 -109.45
C SER A 15 89.10 -98.82 -108.03
N LEU A 16 89.00 -97.46 -107.94
CA LEU A 16 88.16 -96.60 -107.03
C LEU A 16 88.03 -96.91 -105.50
N VAL A 17 87.63 -96.06 -104.54
CA VAL A 17 87.26 -94.60 -104.32
C VAL A 17 87.19 -94.34 -102.78
N ALA A 18 86.89 -93.18 -102.19
CA ALA A 18 87.26 -91.75 -102.37
C ALA A 18 86.32 -90.87 -101.47
N LYS A 19 86.75 -89.68 -101.01
CA LYS A 19 85.88 -88.59 -100.47
C LYS A 19 86.43 -87.19 -100.79
N SER A 20 85.61 -86.15 -100.64
CA SER A 20 85.54 -85.07 -101.66
C SER A 20 85.19 -83.64 -101.17
N GLN A 21 85.73 -83.17 -100.04
CA GLN A 21 85.53 -81.77 -99.58
C GLN A 21 86.68 -80.87 -100.04
N VAL A 22 86.39 -79.60 -100.40
CA VAL A 22 87.37 -78.67 -101.01
C VAL A 22 87.70 -77.53 -100.05
N GLY A 23 88.89 -77.57 -99.45
CA GLY A 23 89.42 -76.53 -98.56
C GLY A 23 90.71 -75.91 -99.07
N LEU A 24 90.89 -74.63 -98.77
CA LEU A 24 92.10 -73.85 -99.03
C LEU A 24 92.62 -73.26 -97.70
N ASN A 25 93.91 -73.44 -97.44
CA ASN A 25 94.61 -73.19 -96.16
C ASN A 25 94.02 -73.86 -94.88
N THR A 26 92.88 -74.56 -94.96
CA THR A 26 92.38 -75.47 -93.90
C THR A 26 92.48 -76.95 -94.31
N PRO A 27 92.86 -77.87 -93.40
CA PRO A 27 92.78 -79.32 -93.63
C PRO A 27 91.37 -79.89 -93.45
N THR A 28 90.44 -79.16 -92.83
CA THR A 28 89.08 -79.61 -92.52
C THR A 28 88.05 -78.54 -92.95
N PRO A 29 87.43 -78.67 -94.14
CA PRO A 29 86.49 -77.68 -94.66
C PRO A 29 85.14 -77.74 -93.95
N ALA A 30 84.63 -76.60 -93.49
CA ALA A 30 83.31 -76.50 -92.86
C ALA A 30 82.15 -76.29 -93.86
N ALA A 31 82.46 -76.06 -95.13
CA ALA A 31 81.51 -75.73 -96.20
C ALA A 31 81.86 -76.41 -97.53
N THR A 32 80.99 -76.25 -98.54
CA THR A 32 81.15 -76.80 -99.91
C THR A 32 82.46 -76.35 -100.58
N LEU A 33 82.84 -75.10 -100.36
CA LEU A 33 84.16 -74.53 -100.63
C LEU A 33 84.52 -73.67 -99.42
N ASP A 34 85.67 -73.92 -98.82
CA ASP A 34 86.17 -73.21 -97.65
C ASP A 34 87.49 -72.51 -98.00
N VAL A 35 87.49 -71.16 -97.96
CA VAL A 35 88.67 -70.34 -98.27
C VAL A 35 89.11 -69.64 -96.99
N THR A 36 89.73 -70.42 -96.10
CA THR A 36 90.43 -69.90 -94.93
C THR A 36 91.78 -69.30 -95.34
N ALA A 37 92.46 -68.61 -94.42
CA ALA A 37 93.51 -67.64 -94.75
C ALA A 37 94.92 -68.05 -94.30
N LYS A 38 95.94 -67.20 -94.53
CA LYS A 38 97.32 -67.39 -94.09
C LYS A 38 97.37 -67.24 -92.59
N ASN A 39 97.13 -68.37 -91.93
CA ASN A 39 96.70 -68.39 -90.54
C ASN A 39 95.34 -67.66 -90.49
N SER A 40 95.32 -66.36 -90.21
CA SER A 40 94.17 -65.46 -90.43
C SER A 40 94.54 -63.98 -90.49
N THR A 41 95.84 -63.70 -90.48
CA THR A 41 96.40 -62.64 -89.64
C THR A 41 97.73 -62.23 -90.23
N GLY A 42 97.72 -61.21 -91.08
CA GLY A 42 98.87 -60.87 -91.89
C GLY A 42 98.92 -59.42 -92.34
N THR A 43 100.01 -58.74 -91.97
CA THR A 43 100.83 -58.12 -93.01
C THR A 43 101.38 -59.23 -93.90
N GLY A 44 102.17 -60.15 -93.33
CA GLY A 44 102.65 -61.38 -93.98
C GLY A 44 103.27 -61.10 -95.35
N SER A 45 102.53 -61.41 -96.41
CA SER A 45 102.50 -60.60 -97.64
C SER A 45 101.13 -60.79 -98.33
N ALA A 46 100.07 -60.62 -97.54
CA ALA A 46 98.72 -61.16 -97.70
C ALA A 46 97.87 -60.72 -98.91
N VAL A 47 98.06 -61.27 -100.12
CA VAL A 47 96.98 -61.30 -101.13
C VAL A 47 96.18 -62.60 -101.00
N GLU A 48 95.20 -62.57 -100.11
CA GLU A 48 94.21 -63.63 -99.88
C GLU A 48 92.81 -63.01 -99.75
N GLY A 49 91.84 -63.79 -99.28
CA GLY A 49 90.43 -63.49 -99.46
C GLY A 49 89.98 -63.87 -100.87
N LEU A 50 88.90 -63.26 -101.35
CA LEU A 50 88.25 -63.64 -102.60
C LEU A 50 88.22 -62.47 -103.59
N LEU A 51 88.73 -62.69 -104.81
CA LEU A 51 88.59 -61.76 -105.92
C LEU A 51 87.36 -62.09 -106.77
N ILE A 52 86.71 -61.02 -107.23
CA ILE A 52 85.41 -61.01 -107.89
C ILE A 52 85.56 -60.36 -109.28
N PRO A 53 84.80 -60.76 -110.32
CA PRO A 53 84.91 -60.17 -111.66
C PRO A 53 84.76 -58.64 -111.66
N ARG A 54 85.55 -57.96 -112.51
CA ARG A 54 85.49 -56.51 -112.71
C ARG A 54 85.11 -56.18 -114.14
N VAL A 55 84.25 -55.18 -114.31
CA VAL A 55 83.78 -54.66 -115.59
C VAL A 55 83.57 -53.15 -115.48
N ASP A 56 83.66 -52.47 -116.62
CA ASP A 56 83.10 -51.12 -116.77
C ASP A 56 81.58 -51.17 -116.97
N ARG A 57 80.92 -50.01 -116.93
CA ARG A 57 79.48 -49.93 -117.15
C ARG A 57 79.07 -50.41 -118.55
N GLN A 58 79.80 -50.09 -119.62
CA GLN A 58 79.36 -50.42 -120.99
C GLN A 58 79.41 -51.93 -121.27
N LYS A 59 80.37 -52.64 -120.68
CA LYS A 59 80.43 -54.10 -120.74
C LYS A 59 79.35 -54.75 -119.87
N ALA A 60 79.03 -54.19 -118.71
CA ALA A 60 77.87 -54.65 -117.90
C ALA A 60 76.53 -54.41 -118.60
N GLN A 61 76.40 -53.32 -119.37
CA GLN A 61 75.20 -52.92 -120.10
C GLN A 61 74.86 -53.88 -121.26
N SER A 62 75.85 -54.58 -121.81
CA SER A 62 75.76 -55.32 -123.09
C SER A 62 75.74 -56.85 -122.94
N MET A 63 75.36 -57.39 -121.77
CA MET A 63 75.24 -58.83 -121.50
C MET A 63 73.79 -59.33 -121.59
N ALA A 64 73.60 -60.63 -121.90
CA ALA A 64 72.30 -61.28 -122.00
C ALA A 64 72.29 -62.66 -121.31
N GLY A 65 71.11 -63.11 -120.83
CA GLY A 65 70.92 -64.44 -120.25
C GLY A 65 71.46 -64.64 -118.82
N VAL A 66 71.41 -63.60 -117.97
CA VAL A 66 72.16 -63.55 -116.69
C VAL A 66 71.39 -64.16 -115.49
N PRO A 67 72.00 -65.07 -114.70
CA PRO A 67 71.40 -65.61 -113.47
C PRO A 67 71.50 -64.67 -112.24
N VAL A 68 70.57 -64.86 -111.30
CA VAL A 68 70.47 -64.13 -110.01
C VAL A 68 71.66 -64.41 -109.09
N SER A 69 71.93 -63.50 -108.14
CA SER A 69 72.99 -63.59 -107.12
C SER A 69 74.43 -63.48 -107.65
N THR A 70 74.61 -63.33 -108.96
CA THR A 70 75.90 -63.05 -109.60
C THR A 70 76.54 -61.77 -109.02
N LEU A 71 77.79 -61.85 -108.55
CA LEU A 71 78.52 -60.77 -107.88
C LEU A 71 79.64 -60.20 -108.78
N ILE A 72 79.80 -58.86 -108.77
CA ILE A 72 80.84 -58.11 -109.50
C ILE A 72 81.44 -56.99 -108.61
N TYR A 73 82.58 -56.45 -109.03
CA TYR A 73 83.07 -55.14 -108.58
C TYR A 73 83.13 -54.17 -109.77
N VAL A 74 82.41 -53.05 -109.66
CA VAL A 74 82.44 -51.99 -110.66
C VAL A 74 83.66 -51.12 -110.40
N ASN A 75 84.58 -51.08 -111.37
CA ASN A 75 85.79 -50.25 -111.31
C ASN A 75 85.67 -48.94 -112.09
N ASN A 76 84.78 -48.86 -113.08
CA ASN A 76 84.66 -47.69 -113.96
C ASN A 76 83.21 -47.46 -114.40
N ILE A 77 82.82 -46.17 -114.44
CA ILE A 77 81.49 -45.66 -114.74
C ILE A 77 81.50 -44.58 -115.85
N ALA A 78 82.59 -44.49 -116.61
CA ALA A 78 82.77 -43.46 -117.67
C ALA A 78 82.32 -43.92 -119.07
N THR A 79 82.45 -45.21 -119.40
CA THR A 79 82.01 -45.80 -120.68
C THR A 79 80.52 -46.17 -120.63
N GLY A 80 79.80 -45.98 -121.73
CA GLY A 80 78.39 -46.39 -121.85
C GLY A 80 77.42 -45.63 -120.95
N THR A 81 76.14 -45.96 -121.04
CA THR A 81 75.05 -45.23 -120.38
C THR A 81 74.36 -46.08 -119.31
N THR A 82 73.51 -45.45 -118.50
CA THR A 82 72.69 -46.09 -117.46
C THR A 82 71.33 -46.57 -117.99
N THR A 83 71.22 -46.94 -119.26
CA THR A 83 69.96 -47.41 -119.86
C THR A 83 69.88 -48.94 -119.93
N GLY A 84 68.69 -49.49 -119.71
CA GLY A 84 68.47 -50.95 -119.67
C GLY A 84 69.00 -51.57 -118.37
N THR A 85 69.88 -52.56 -118.50
CA THR A 85 70.39 -53.40 -117.40
C THR A 85 71.30 -52.67 -116.40
N ALA A 86 72.01 -51.63 -116.84
CA ALA A 86 73.07 -50.97 -116.07
C ALA A 86 72.60 -49.79 -115.18
N VAL A 87 71.29 -49.60 -114.99
CA VAL A 87 70.68 -48.36 -114.48
C VAL A 87 71.20 -47.90 -113.10
N ASN A 88 71.49 -48.83 -112.20
CA ASN A 88 71.93 -48.53 -110.82
C ASN A 88 73.45 -48.33 -110.67
N ILE A 89 74.23 -48.36 -111.76
CA ILE A 89 75.70 -48.32 -111.70
C ILE A 89 76.17 -46.85 -111.70
N ASP A 90 76.07 -46.24 -110.52
CA ASP A 90 76.30 -44.82 -110.24
C ASP A 90 77.72 -44.49 -109.75
N THR A 91 78.35 -45.43 -109.04
CA THR A 91 79.59 -45.22 -108.28
C THR A 91 80.45 -46.48 -108.23
N VAL A 92 81.76 -46.34 -107.99
CA VAL A 92 82.68 -47.47 -107.79
C VAL A 92 82.33 -48.24 -106.50
N GLY A 93 82.47 -49.58 -106.53
CA GLY A 93 82.18 -50.47 -105.40
C GLY A 93 81.77 -51.89 -105.80
N TYR A 94 81.36 -52.69 -104.82
CA TYR A 94 80.84 -54.06 -105.01
C TYR A 94 79.34 -54.04 -105.36
N TYR A 95 78.93 -54.90 -106.31
CA TYR A 95 77.54 -55.00 -106.79
C TYR A 95 77.10 -56.46 -107.07
N TYR A 96 75.79 -56.74 -107.01
CA TYR A 96 75.19 -58.03 -107.38
C TYR A 96 73.96 -57.91 -108.31
N TYR A 97 73.62 -58.96 -109.06
CA TYR A 97 72.45 -59.01 -109.97
C TYR A 97 71.18 -59.57 -109.30
N ASN A 98 70.02 -58.96 -109.58
CA ASN A 98 68.74 -59.25 -108.90
C ASN A 98 67.64 -59.88 -109.76
N GLY A 99 67.88 -60.13 -111.06
CA GLY A 99 66.85 -60.63 -112.01
C GLY A 99 66.44 -59.61 -113.07
N THR A 100 66.67 -58.32 -112.85
CA THR A 100 66.56 -57.26 -113.88
C THR A 100 67.78 -56.35 -113.96
N VAL A 101 68.43 -56.03 -112.83
CA VAL A 101 69.48 -54.99 -112.70
C VAL A 101 70.51 -55.31 -111.59
N TRP A 102 71.43 -54.39 -111.29
CA TRP A 102 72.56 -54.53 -110.32
C TRP A 102 72.37 -53.68 -109.02
N THR A 103 73.01 -53.98 -107.86
CA THR A 103 72.78 -53.29 -106.52
C THR A 103 73.99 -53.35 -105.52
N LYS A 104 74.15 -52.42 -104.53
CA LYS A 104 75.38 -52.07 -103.72
C LYS A 104 75.36 -52.33 -102.15
N LEU A 105 76.34 -51.82 -101.35
CA LEU A 105 76.65 -52.09 -99.89
C LEU A 105 77.17 -50.83 -99.06
N ALA A 106 76.93 -50.67 -97.72
CA ALA A 106 77.16 -49.41 -96.91
C ALA A 106 77.43 -49.51 -95.33
N ASN A 107 77.22 -48.44 -94.48
CA ASN A 107 77.79 -48.28 -93.09
C ASN A 107 76.97 -47.65 -91.85
N PRO A 108 77.18 -46.43 -91.22
CA PRO A 108 77.23 -46.21 -89.72
C PRO A 108 76.24 -45.21 -88.97
N VAL A 109 76.43 -44.91 -87.64
CA VAL A 109 75.49 -44.19 -86.67
C VAL A 109 76.16 -43.21 -85.63
N ASN A 110 75.44 -42.22 -85.03
CA ASN A 110 75.88 -41.35 -83.90
C ASN A 110 74.79 -41.02 -82.80
N ILE A 111 75.06 -40.10 -81.85
CA ILE A 111 74.17 -39.68 -80.73
C ILE A 111 72.82 -39.13 -81.20
N TYR A 112 72.83 -38.37 -82.31
CA TYR A 112 71.64 -37.97 -83.04
C TYR A 112 71.50 -38.84 -84.30
N ASN A 113 70.28 -39.02 -84.77
CA ASN A 113 70.07 -39.34 -86.19
C ASN A 113 70.31 -38.06 -87.01
N THR A 114 70.53 -38.15 -88.33
CA THR A 114 70.86 -36.98 -89.17
C THR A 114 69.74 -35.93 -89.26
N ASP A 115 68.53 -36.29 -88.82
CA ASP A 115 67.35 -35.42 -88.71
C ASP A 115 67.18 -34.77 -87.32
N GLY A 116 68.06 -35.08 -86.36
CA GLY A 116 68.00 -34.58 -84.97
C GLY A 116 66.93 -35.23 -84.09
N THR A 117 66.16 -36.20 -84.59
CA THR A 117 65.05 -36.81 -83.85
C THR A 117 65.50 -37.87 -82.85
N LEU A 118 64.71 -38.04 -81.78
CA LEU A 118 64.85 -39.11 -80.79
C LEU A 118 63.54 -39.88 -80.71
N THR A 119 63.53 -41.11 -81.24
CA THR A 119 62.36 -42.02 -81.23
C THR A 119 62.16 -42.76 -79.89
N GLY A 120 63.05 -42.52 -78.92
CA GLY A 120 62.99 -43.08 -77.57
C GLY A 120 64.13 -42.52 -76.70
N ASN A 121 64.02 -42.73 -75.39
CA ASN A 121 64.97 -42.19 -74.42
C ASN A 121 66.38 -42.78 -74.63
N ARG A 122 67.38 -41.94 -74.91
CA ARG A 122 68.80 -42.33 -75.00
C ARG A 122 69.52 -42.01 -73.68
N THR A 123 69.79 -43.03 -72.87
CA THR A 123 70.52 -42.89 -71.60
C THR A 123 72.02 -42.74 -71.85
N VAL A 124 72.58 -41.56 -71.58
CA VAL A 124 74.03 -41.30 -71.69
C VAL A 124 74.72 -41.68 -70.38
N THR A 125 75.18 -42.93 -70.28
CA THR A 125 75.92 -43.45 -69.13
C THR A 125 77.38 -42.96 -69.16
N GLN A 126 77.73 -42.03 -68.28
CA GLN A 126 79.03 -41.33 -68.30
C GLN A 126 80.13 -42.00 -67.45
N GLY A 127 79.76 -42.90 -66.53
CA GLY A 127 80.68 -43.48 -65.55
C GLY A 127 81.19 -42.42 -64.57
N ALA A 128 82.51 -42.34 -64.40
CA ALA A 128 83.17 -41.31 -63.57
C ALA A 128 83.42 -39.98 -64.32
N ASN A 129 83.02 -39.87 -65.58
CA ASN A 129 83.23 -38.67 -66.41
C ASN A 129 82.02 -37.72 -66.33
N THR A 130 82.20 -36.46 -66.75
CA THR A 130 81.14 -35.45 -66.75
C THR A 130 80.76 -35.01 -68.16
N LEU A 131 79.45 -34.96 -68.44
CA LEU A 131 78.88 -34.31 -69.63
C LEU A 131 78.76 -32.80 -69.38
N ALA A 132 79.81 -32.05 -69.75
CA ALA A 132 79.85 -30.60 -69.59
C ALA A 132 79.24 -29.86 -70.80
N PHE A 133 78.41 -28.85 -70.54
CA PHE A 133 77.89 -27.92 -71.55
C PHE A 133 78.59 -26.57 -71.41
N THR A 134 79.71 -26.38 -72.12
CA THR A 134 80.63 -25.24 -71.93
C THR A 134 80.27 -24.00 -72.78
N GLY A 135 78.98 -23.66 -72.87
CA GLY A 135 78.51 -22.52 -73.67
C GLY A 135 78.69 -21.18 -72.93
N THR A 136 79.04 -20.11 -73.66
CA THR A 136 79.40 -18.79 -73.12
C THR A 136 78.35 -17.70 -73.40
N LYS A 137 77.07 -18.08 -73.49
CA LYS A 137 75.97 -17.21 -73.93
C LYS A 137 74.79 -17.19 -72.94
N THR A 138 73.93 -16.18 -73.06
CA THR A 138 72.57 -16.24 -72.53
C THR A 138 71.86 -17.47 -73.10
N ASN A 139 71.09 -18.18 -72.27
CA ASN A 139 70.36 -19.40 -72.66
C ASN A 139 71.26 -20.52 -73.25
N ALA A 140 72.52 -20.65 -72.79
CA ALA A 140 73.49 -21.62 -73.32
C ALA A 140 73.11 -23.08 -73.07
N PHE A 141 72.39 -23.35 -71.97
CA PHE A 141 71.60 -24.57 -71.79
C PHE A 141 70.16 -24.14 -71.53
N SER A 142 69.20 -24.76 -72.22
CA SER A 142 67.79 -24.41 -72.07
C SER A 142 66.87 -25.60 -72.24
N VAL A 143 65.88 -25.71 -71.36
CA VAL A 143 64.72 -26.58 -71.54
C VAL A 143 63.59 -25.73 -72.09
N ASN A 144 63.22 -25.96 -73.35
CA ASN A 144 62.15 -25.25 -74.06
C ASN A 144 62.28 -23.70 -74.01
N GLY A 145 63.51 -23.18 -74.15
CA GLY A 145 63.81 -21.74 -74.12
C GLY A 145 63.64 -21.10 -72.74
N LYS A 146 62.42 -20.73 -72.37
CA LYS A 146 62.15 -19.94 -71.15
C LYS A 146 61.92 -20.76 -69.88
N ASN A 147 61.56 -22.04 -69.98
CA ASN A 147 61.08 -22.80 -68.82
C ASN A 147 62.19 -23.03 -67.78
N PHE A 148 63.38 -23.41 -68.24
CA PHE A 148 64.61 -23.38 -67.45
C PHE A 148 65.74 -22.91 -68.37
N SER A 149 66.33 -21.77 -68.05
CA SER A 149 67.38 -21.11 -68.84
C SER A 149 68.63 -20.91 -68.00
N VAL A 150 69.76 -21.45 -68.46
CA VAL A 150 71.07 -21.15 -67.88
C VAL A 150 71.71 -20.05 -68.71
N ASP A 151 71.78 -18.87 -68.14
CA ASP A 151 72.54 -17.74 -68.66
C ASP A 151 74.00 -17.87 -68.23
N ALA A 152 74.74 -18.67 -68.99
CA ALA A 152 76.15 -18.96 -68.74
C ALA A 152 77.09 -17.80 -69.12
N ALA A 153 76.59 -16.75 -69.79
CA ALA A 153 77.35 -15.52 -69.99
C ALA A 153 77.41 -14.65 -68.72
N ASN A 154 76.37 -14.69 -67.89
CA ASN A 154 76.24 -13.82 -66.70
C ASN A 154 76.15 -14.60 -65.37
N SER A 155 76.30 -15.93 -65.40
CA SER A 155 76.19 -16.83 -64.24
C SER A 155 74.83 -16.76 -63.53
N ARG A 156 73.72 -16.83 -64.29
CA ARG A 156 72.35 -16.73 -63.76
C ARG A 156 71.45 -17.89 -64.18
N VAL A 157 70.47 -18.21 -63.35
CA VAL A 157 69.41 -19.19 -63.62
C VAL A 157 68.07 -18.48 -63.78
N GLY A 158 67.47 -18.60 -64.96
CA GLY A 158 66.13 -18.11 -65.27
C GLY A 158 65.08 -19.21 -65.24
N ILE A 159 63.96 -18.96 -64.58
CA ILE A 159 62.75 -19.78 -64.63
C ILE A 159 61.63 -18.88 -65.14
N GLY A 160 61.06 -19.21 -66.30
CA GLY A 160 60.10 -18.38 -67.04
C GLY A 160 60.75 -17.26 -67.89
N THR A 161 62.08 -17.12 -67.87
CA THR A 161 62.81 -16.06 -68.58
C THR A 161 64.14 -16.54 -69.16
N ILE A 162 64.51 -15.98 -70.33
CA ILE A 162 65.83 -16.12 -70.97
C ILE A 162 66.79 -14.96 -70.65
N ALA A 163 66.29 -13.95 -69.91
CA ALA A 163 67.05 -12.79 -69.46
C ALA A 163 66.81 -12.60 -67.95
N PRO A 164 67.24 -13.55 -67.10
CA PRO A 164 67.10 -13.45 -65.65
C PRO A 164 67.74 -12.15 -65.13
N ALA A 165 66.97 -11.33 -64.41
CA ALA A 165 67.47 -10.06 -63.86
C ALA A 165 68.39 -10.27 -62.63
N SER A 166 68.30 -11.45 -62.00
CA SER A 166 68.93 -11.83 -60.75
C SER A 166 69.55 -13.23 -60.83
N SER A 167 70.47 -13.59 -59.92
CA SER A 167 71.22 -14.86 -59.96
C SER A 167 70.34 -16.10 -59.99
N LEU A 168 69.23 -16.07 -59.25
CA LEU A 168 68.01 -16.82 -59.56
C LEU A 168 66.93 -15.80 -59.90
N SER A 169 66.30 -15.92 -61.07
CA SER A 169 65.21 -15.04 -61.48
C SER A 169 64.01 -15.88 -61.91
N VAL A 170 63.00 -15.92 -61.04
CA VAL A 170 61.69 -16.52 -61.34
C VAL A 170 60.82 -15.38 -61.86
N GLN A 171 60.61 -15.32 -63.17
CA GLN A 171 59.83 -14.26 -63.82
C GLN A 171 58.64 -14.88 -64.56
N ASN A 172 57.45 -14.35 -64.37
CA ASN A 172 56.32 -14.64 -65.25
C ASN A 172 56.13 -13.47 -66.24
N SER A 173 56.94 -13.49 -67.30
CA SER A 173 57.11 -12.41 -68.30
C SER A 173 57.95 -11.21 -67.80
N PRO A 174 58.63 -10.44 -68.69
CA PRO A 174 59.49 -9.33 -68.29
C PRO A 174 58.79 -7.97 -68.45
N GLY A 175 58.84 -7.12 -67.42
CA GLY A 175 58.40 -5.71 -67.59
C GLY A 175 58.26 -4.84 -66.33
N ALA A 176 58.26 -5.39 -65.11
CA ALA A 176 57.99 -4.59 -63.92
C ALA A 176 58.91 -4.95 -62.71
N THR A 177 58.61 -4.42 -61.52
CA THR A 177 59.64 -4.00 -60.55
C THR A 177 59.61 -4.69 -59.18
N THR A 178 59.14 -5.94 -59.06
CA THR A 178 59.11 -6.68 -57.78
C THR A 178 59.89 -7.99 -57.81
N SER A 179 61.15 -7.93 -57.39
CA SER A 179 61.96 -9.14 -57.16
C SER A 179 61.45 -9.94 -55.96
N THR A 180 60.64 -10.98 -56.21
CA THR A 180 60.21 -11.94 -55.19
C THR A 180 60.76 -13.34 -55.47
N ILE A 181 61.54 -13.86 -54.52
CA ILE A 181 61.89 -15.29 -54.43
C ILE A 181 61.27 -15.78 -53.13
N SER A 182 60.39 -16.79 -53.22
CA SER A 182 59.83 -17.47 -52.06
C SER A 182 60.43 -18.88 -51.95
N ALA A 183 61.52 -18.98 -51.21
CA ALA A 183 62.19 -20.20 -50.76
C ALA A 183 63.02 -19.83 -49.51
N GLY A 184 63.16 -20.73 -48.53
CA GLY A 184 63.69 -20.37 -47.20
C GLY A 184 64.46 -21.48 -46.49
N ILE A 185 64.68 -21.28 -45.18
CA ILE A 185 65.44 -22.09 -44.20
C ILE A 185 66.92 -22.36 -44.56
N GLU A 186 67.91 -22.36 -43.65
CA GLU A 186 67.97 -22.17 -42.19
C GLU A 186 68.95 -21.00 -41.90
N ASN A 187 69.03 -20.34 -40.73
CA ASN A 187 69.33 -20.90 -39.41
C ASN A 187 69.16 -19.80 -38.32
N CYS A 188 68.74 -20.14 -37.10
CA CYS A 188 68.76 -19.21 -35.95
C CYS A 188 69.23 -19.94 -34.69
N GLY A 189 70.52 -19.82 -34.37
CA GLY A 189 71.12 -20.35 -33.15
C GLY A 189 72.04 -19.33 -32.48
N ALA A 190 71.98 -19.24 -31.15
CA ALA A 190 72.81 -18.44 -30.24
C ALA A 190 72.93 -16.92 -30.49
N ALA A 191 73.47 -16.50 -31.65
CA ALA A 191 73.89 -15.12 -31.95
C ALA A 191 72.75 -14.09 -32.06
N CYS A 192 71.48 -14.52 -32.03
CA CYS A 192 70.31 -13.65 -32.16
C CYS A 192 69.39 -13.66 -30.93
N LEU A 193 69.79 -14.28 -29.81
CA LEU A 193 69.05 -14.36 -28.54
C LEU A 193 67.61 -14.92 -28.60
N GLN A 194 67.20 -15.55 -29.73
CA GLN A 194 65.90 -16.20 -29.90
C GLN A 194 66.08 -17.72 -30.00
N GLY A 195 65.26 -18.47 -29.26
CA GLY A 195 65.42 -19.91 -29.05
C GLY A 195 64.77 -20.83 -30.11
N ILE A 196 64.31 -20.29 -31.25
CA ILE A 196 63.63 -21.07 -32.29
C ILE A 196 63.95 -20.48 -33.69
N ALA A 197 64.03 -21.35 -34.71
CA ALA A 197 64.20 -20.95 -36.11
C ALA A 197 63.00 -20.19 -36.69
N ARG A 198 63.23 -19.41 -37.76
CA ARG A 198 62.20 -18.63 -38.46
C ARG A 198 62.13 -19.02 -39.94
N ASN A 199 60.92 -19.12 -40.48
CA ASN A 199 60.67 -19.72 -41.81
C ASN A 199 60.89 -18.74 -42.97
N ILE A 200 60.29 -17.55 -42.90
CA ILE A 200 60.42 -16.48 -43.90
C ILE A 200 60.78 -15.20 -43.17
N THR A 201 61.90 -14.59 -43.54
CA THR A 201 62.40 -13.34 -42.95
C THR A 201 62.36 -12.25 -44.00
N LEU A 202 61.49 -11.26 -43.82
CA LEU A 202 61.47 -10.03 -44.60
C LEU A 202 62.19 -8.95 -43.80
N TYR A 203 63.21 -8.33 -44.40
CA TYR A 203 64.03 -7.31 -43.74
C TYR A 203 64.28 -6.13 -44.67
N ASN A 204 64.11 -4.91 -44.15
CA ASN A 204 64.40 -3.67 -44.87
C ASN A 204 65.63 -3.01 -44.26
N LEU A 205 66.71 -2.95 -45.04
CA LEU A 205 68.01 -2.36 -44.68
C LEU A 205 67.96 -0.82 -44.54
N ASN A 206 66.89 -0.15 -45.00
CA ASN A 206 66.82 1.30 -44.93
C ASN A 206 66.74 1.78 -43.46
N SER A 207 67.62 2.71 -43.11
CA SER A 207 67.73 3.33 -41.79
C SER A 207 66.75 4.50 -41.58
N THR A 208 66.17 5.05 -42.64
CA THR A 208 65.19 6.14 -42.54
C THR A 208 63.89 5.68 -41.85
N GLY A 209 63.36 6.54 -40.97
CA GLY A 209 62.12 6.26 -40.24
C GLY A 209 60.91 6.14 -41.18
N GLY A 210 60.00 5.21 -40.86
CA GLY A 210 58.80 4.96 -41.66
C GLY A 210 58.98 3.97 -42.81
N GLN A 211 60.20 3.50 -43.10
CA GLN A 211 60.44 2.43 -44.07
C GLN A 211 60.61 1.08 -43.36
N PHE A 212 59.73 0.14 -43.67
CA PHE A 212 59.64 -1.17 -43.02
C PHE A 212 59.76 -2.30 -44.05
N ALA A 213 59.92 -3.53 -43.56
CA ALA A 213 59.65 -4.71 -44.39
C ALA A 213 58.14 -4.91 -44.48
N GLU A 214 57.62 -5.14 -45.69
CA GLU A 214 56.20 -5.35 -45.97
C GLU A 214 56.00 -6.69 -46.71
N LEU A 215 55.10 -7.54 -46.22
CA LEU A 215 54.47 -8.58 -47.04
C LEU A 215 53.28 -7.94 -47.76
N GLY A 216 53.52 -7.45 -48.97
CA GLY A 216 52.54 -6.76 -49.79
C GLY A 216 51.62 -7.73 -50.51
N PHE A 217 50.33 -7.71 -50.18
CA PHE A 217 49.29 -8.39 -50.96
C PHE A 217 48.74 -7.40 -51.97
N ILE A 218 49.26 -7.48 -53.21
CA ILE A 218 48.92 -6.58 -54.31
C ILE A 218 47.86 -7.26 -55.20
N PRO A 219 46.56 -6.91 -55.11
CA PRO A 219 45.52 -7.42 -56.00
C PRO A 219 45.54 -6.63 -57.32
N SER A 220 46.64 -6.74 -58.06
CA SER A 220 46.84 -6.03 -59.32
C SER A 220 47.45 -6.93 -60.38
N THR A 221 47.19 -6.61 -61.64
CA THR A 221 47.77 -7.24 -62.83
C THR A 221 49.11 -6.62 -63.25
N SER A 222 49.64 -5.69 -62.45
CA SER A 222 50.99 -5.12 -62.60
C SER A 222 51.76 -5.24 -61.29
N GLU A 223 53.05 -5.54 -61.36
CA GLU A 223 53.96 -5.48 -60.19
C GLU A 223 54.14 -4.05 -59.65
N THR A 224 53.79 -3.02 -60.43
CA THR A 224 53.73 -1.61 -59.97
C THR A 224 52.37 -1.23 -59.37
N GLY A 225 51.47 -2.19 -59.19
CA GLY A 225 50.12 -1.98 -58.65
C GLY A 225 50.10 -1.58 -57.18
N LEU A 226 49.03 -0.91 -56.76
CA LEU A 226 48.84 -0.48 -55.36
C LEU A 226 48.58 -1.69 -54.44
N SER A 227 49.32 -1.81 -53.33
CA SER A 227 49.02 -2.79 -52.26
C SER A 227 47.56 -2.67 -51.82
N GLY A 228 46.84 -3.80 -51.82
CA GLY A 228 45.44 -3.90 -51.41
C GLY A 228 45.29 -4.32 -49.95
N ALA A 229 46.21 -5.15 -49.48
CA ALA A 229 46.45 -5.37 -48.06
C ALA A 229 47.95 -5.54 -47.82
N SER A 230 48.41 -5.31 -46.59
CA SER A 230 49.77 -5.68 -46.22
C SER A 230 49.92 -6.03 -44.75
N ILE A 231 51.00 -6.78 -44.47
CA ILE A 231 51.54 -6.95 -43.13
C ILE A 231 52.90 -6.25 -43.13
N SER A 232 53.00 -5.12 -42.45
CA SER A 232 54.25 -4.38 -42.28
C SER A 232 54.74 -4.47 -40.85
N GLY A 233 56.07 -4.43 -40.66
CA GLY A 233 56.64 -4.10 -39.36
C GLY A 233 56.34 -2.65 -38.97
N ILE A 234 56.25 -2.35 -37.68
CA ILE A 234 56.23 -0.99 -37.11
C ILE A 234 57.09 -0.94 -35.85
N ASP A 235 57.21 0.23 -35.21
CA ASP A 235 57.89 0.41 -33.91
C ASP A 235 59.32 -0.20 -33.82
N ARG A 236 60.09 -0.13 -34.92
CA ARG A 236 61.41 -0.75 -35.03
C ARG A 236 62.44 -0.04 -34.13
N ASP A 237 62.78 -0.67 -33.01
CA ASP A 237 63.96 -0.36 -32.21
C ASP A 237 65.08 -1.35 -32.54
N ALA A 238 66.16 -0.87 -33.18
CA ALA A 238 67.31 -1.68 -33.54
C ALA A 238 68.25 -2.00 -32.36
N ALA A 239 68.18 -1.25 -31.26
CA ALA A 239 69.00 -1.50 -30.06
C ALA A 239 68.36 -2.56 -29.17
N ASN A 240 67.04 -2.53 -29.00
CA ASN A 240 66.29 -3.45 -28.13
C ASN A 240 65.61 -4.61 -28.88
N SER A 241 65.79 -4.70 -30.21
CA SER A 241 65.10 -5.67 -31.09
C SER A 241 63.56 -5.61 -31.03
N TYR A 242 62.99 -4.48 -30.60
CA TYR A 242 61.56 -4.29 -30.57
C TYR A 242 61.01 -4.06 -31.97
N ALA A 243 59.91 -4.74 -32.29
CA ALA A 243 59.12 -4.51 -33.49
C ALA A 243 57.64 -4.80 -33.19
N GLY A 244 56.77 -3.91 -33.63
CA GLY A 244 55.34 -4.17 -33.73
C GLY A 244 54.98 -4.71 -35.13
N LEU A 245 53.71 -5.06 -35.31
CA LEU A 245 53.13 -5.46 -36.59
C LEU A 245 51.90 -4.62 -36.90
N GLN A 246 51.71 -4.29 -38.16
CA GLN A 246 50.57 -3.52 -38.64
C GLN A 246 49.94 -4.20 -39.85
N PHE A 247 48.62 -4.39 -39.78
CA PHE A 247 47.80 -4.95 -40.84
C PHE A 247 47.07 -3.78 -41.50
N SER A 248 47.49 -3.45 -42.71
CA SER A 248 46.98 -2.32 -43.49
C SER A 248 46.04 -2.85 -44.57
N THR A 249 44.87 -2.24 -44.79
CA THR A 249 43.95 -2.66 -45.86
C THR A 249 43.35 -1.51 -46.64
N ARG A 250 43.17 -1.72 -47.93
CA ARG A 250 42.56 -0.79 -48.88
C ARG A 250 41.05 -0.97 -48.90
N ASN A 251 40.33 0.12 -48.74
CA ASN A 251 38.92 0.24 -49.13
C ASN A 251 38.82 1.09 -50.42
N ALA A 252 37.61 1.49 -50.83
CA ALA A 252 37.42 2.24 -52.08
C ALA A 252 38.12 3.62 -52.14
N THR A 253 38.48 4.22 -51.00
CA THR A 253 39.02 5.59 -50.92
C THR A 253 40.30 5.72 -50.08
N ASP A 254 40.64 4.72 -49.27
CA ASP A 254 41.66 4.81 -48.22
C ASP A 254 42.47 3.50 -48.09
N TYR A 255 43.77 3.62 -47.78
CA TYR A 255 44.67 2.51 -47.42
C TYR A 255 45.38 2.86 -46.12
N ALA A 256 44.90 2.27 -45.04
CA ALA A 256 45.33 2.64 -43.70
C ALA A 256 45.37 1.43 -42.75
N PRO A 257 46.01 1.59 -41.57
CA PRO A 257 46.08 0.57 -40.54
C PRO A 257 44.68 0.21 -40.02
N ARG A 258 44.35 -1.08 -39.95
CA ARG A 258 43.09 -1.55 -39.33
C ARG A 258 43.33 -2.30 -38.03
N LEU A 259 44.44 -3.04 -37.95
CA LEU A 259 44.94 -3.70 -36.75
C LEU A 259 46.41 -3.34 -36.56
N THR A 260 46.72 -2.80 -35.38
CA THR A 260 48.05 -2.33 -34.97
C THR A 260 48.45 -3.13 -33.73
N ILE A 261 49.59 -3.79 -33.75
CA ILE A 261 50.18 -4.46 -32.59
C ILE A 261 51.47 -3.72 -32.28
N LYS A 262 51.45 -2.85 -31.27
CA LYS A 262 52.64 -2.09 -30.84
C LYS A 262 53.68 -3.05 -30.27
N SER A 263 54.96 -2.68 -30.35
CA SER A 263 56.03 -3.48 -29.74
C SER A 263 55.91 -3.63 -28.21
N SER A 264 55.18 -2.74 -27.55
CA SER A 264 54.75 -2.85 -26.14
C SER A 264 53.71 -3.96 -25.88
N GLY A 265 53.26 -4.68 -26.90
CA GLY A 265 52.20 -5.69 -26.82
C GLY A 265 50.82 -5.08 -26.57
N ASN A 266 50.58 -3.84 -27.04
CA ASN A 266 49.25 -3.22 -27.06
C ASN A 266 48.61 -3.42 -28.43
N VAL A 267 47.36 -3.87 -28.46
CA VAL A 267 46.60 -4.14 -29.67
C VAL A 267 45.57 -3.04 -29.91
N GLY A 268 45.68 -2.35 -31.04
CA GLY A 268 44.76 -1.32 -31.51
C GLY A 268 43.98 -1.81 -32.72
N ILE A 269 42.66 -1.70 -32.68
CA ILE A 269 41.79 -1.87 -33.84
C ILE A 269 41.20 -0.50 -34.18
N GLY A 270 41.28 -0.09 -35.44
CA GLY A 270 40.91 1.27 -35.88
C GLY A 270 41.87 2.38 -35.44
N THR A 271 42.93 2.07 -34.68
CA THR A 271 43.90 3.05 -34.14
C THR A 271 45.34 2.61 -34.32
N THR A 272 46.25 3.58 -34.45
CA THR A 272 47.71 3.39 -34.58
C THR A 272 48.46 3.60 -33.28
N SER A 273 47.80 4.15 -32.25
CA SER A 273 48.42 4.53 -30.97
C SER A 273 47.67 3.95 -29.76
N PRO A 274 47.46 2.63 -29.67
CA PRO A 274 46.76 2.01 -28.55
C PRO A 274 47.55 2.16 -27.24
N THR A 275 46.97 2.85 -26.27
CA THR A 275 47.52 3.09 -24.92
C THR A 275 47.22 1.93 -23.98
N ASN A 276 46.07 1.26 -24.17
CA ASN A 276 45.67 0.05 -23.44
C ASN A 276 46.06 -1.24 -24.19
N LYS A 277 46.05 -2.37 -23.47
CA LYS A 277 46.41 -3.69 -24.01
C LYS A 277 45.50 -4.16 -25.16
N LEU A 278 44.23 -3.81 -25.11
CA LEU A 278 43.31 -3.81 -26.24
C LEU A 278 42.59 -2.46 -26.27
N GLN A 279 42.59 -1.80 -27.42
CA GLN A 279 41.88 -0.55 -27.68
C GLN A 279 41.19 -0.68 -29.04
N ILE A 280 39.90 -0.35 -29.10
CA ILE A 280 39.11 -0.43 -30.32
C ILE A 280 38.46 0.93 -30.53
N GLU A 281 38.95 1.66 -31.53
CA GLU A 281 38.38 2.94 -31.95
C GLU A 281 37.44 2.73 -33.14
N SER A 282 36.29 3.39 -33.10
CA SER A 282 35.28 3.37 -34.16
C SER A 282 34.62 4.74 -34.23
N THR A 283 34.39 5.22 -35.45
CA THR A 283 33.60 6.44 -35.71
C THR A 283 32.09 6.20 -35.59
N THR A 284 31.67 4.94 -35.39
CA THR A 284 30.27 4.54 -35.14
C THR A 284 30.15 3.77 -33.83
N SER A 285 29.06 4.01 -33.10
CA SER A 285 28.74 3.31 -31.85
C SER A 285 28.58 1.81 -32.06
N GLY A 286 29.09 1.00 -31.12
CA GLY A 286 29.08 -0.47 -31.23
C GLY A 286 30.40 -1.08 -31.71
N ALA A 287 31.54 -0.48 -31.34
CA ALA A 287 32.89 -0.87 -31.79
C ALA A 287 33.29 -2.34 -31.52
N LEU A 288 32.66 -3.00 -30.55
CA LEU A 288 32.93 -4.40 -30.18
C LEU A 288 31.62 -5.20 -30.16
N LYS A 289 31.62 -6.36 -30.83
CA LYS A 289 30.53 -7.34 -30.83
C LYS A 289 31.06 -8.70 -30.42
N ILE A 290 30.56 -9.24 -29.32
CA ILE A 290 30.85 -10.59 -28.83
C ILE A 290 29.59 -11.43 -28.98
N VAL A 291 29.72 -12.62 -29.57
CA VAL A 291 28.62 -13.58 -29.79
C VAL A 291 29.08 -14.94 -29.27
N ASP A 292 28.45 -15.41 -28.20
CA ASP A 292 28.72 -16.71 -27.55
C ASP A 292 27.48 -17.61 -27.48
N GLY A 293 26.32 -17.13 -27.98
CA GLY A 293 25.02 -17.79 -27.90
C GLY A 293 24.17 -17.35 -26.71
N THR A 294 24.72 -16.62 -25.75
CA THR A 294 24.04 -16.16 -24.51
C THR A 294 23.73 -14.65 -24.49
N GLN A 295 24.31 -13.89 -25.44
CA GLN A 295 24.01 -12.47 -25.63
C GLN A 295 22.54 -12.21 -26.01
N GLY A 296 21.96 -11.13 -25.49
CA GLY A 296 20.57 -10.73 -25.74
C GLY A 296 20.21 -9.39 -25.10
N THR A 297 18.96 -8.97 -25.23
CA THR A 297 18.42 -7.78 -24.56
C THR A 297 18.58 -7.87 -23.04
N ASP A 298 18.86 -6.74 -22.39
CA ASP A 298 19.05 -6.62 -20.93
C ASP A 298 20.14 -7.55 -20.35
N LYS A 299 21.10 -7.97 -21.19
CA LYS A 299 22.33 -8.64 -20.77
C LYS A 299 23.48 -7.64 -20.66
N VAL A 300 24.31 -7.84 -19.64
CA VAL A 300 25.62 -7.20 -19.50
C VAL A 300 26.73 -8.24 -19.55
N LEU A 301 27.87 -7.87 -20.12
CA LEU A 301 29.06 -8.71 -20.10
C LEU A 301 29.66 -8.67 -18.69
N THR A 302 29.74 -9.84 -18.05
CA THR A 302 30.28 -10.01 -16.70
C THR A 302 31.47 -10.95 -16.73
N SER A 303 32.41 -10.78 -15.80
CA SER A 303 33.51 -11.73 -15.62
C SER A 303 33.24 -12.66 -14.43
N ASP A 304 33.81 -13.86 -14.45
CA ASP A 304 33.90 -14.72 -13.27
C ASP A 304 35.25 -14.58 -12.54
N ALA A 305 35.45 -15.36 -11.47
CA ALA A 305 36.67 -15.32 -10.66
C ALA A 305 37.94 -15.79 -11.40
N SER A 306 37.81 -16.40 -12.59
CA SER A 306 38.92 -16.81 -13.46
C SER A 306 39.15 -15.84 -14.63
N GLY A 307 38.34 -14.79 -14.76
CA GLY A 307 38.43 -13.81 -15.83
C GLY A 307 37.57 -14.13 -17.07
N VAL A 308 36.76 -15.18 -17.05
CA VAL A 308 35.96 -15.59 -18.21
C VAL A 308 34.73 -14.69 -18.37
N ALA A 309 34.67 -13.99 -19.51
CA ALA A 309 33.58 -13.08 -19.84
C ALA A 309 32.34 -13.83 -20.34
N THR A 310 31.17 -13.56 -19.76
CA THR A 310 29.87 -14.19 -20.09
C THR A 310 28.71 -13.19 -19.96
N TRP A 311 27.68 -13.34 -20.79
CA TRP A 311 26.50 -12.46 -20.76
C TRP A 311 25.49 -12.88 -19.68
N LYS A 312 25.43 -12.10 -18.59
CA LYS A 312 24.45 -12.29 -17.50
C LYS A 312 23.39 -11.21 -17.55
N ALA A 313 22.25 -11.44 -16.90
CA ALA A 313 21.20 -10.42 -16.81
C ALA A 313 21.75 -9.17 -16.11
N LEU A 314 21.34 -7.98 -16.57
CA LEU A 314 21.56 -6.72 -15.88
C LEU A 314 21.03 -6.86 -14.44
N PRO A 315 21.86 -6.68 -13.40
CA PRO A 315 21.36 -6.68 -12.03
C PRO A 315 20.29 -5.60 -11.87
N ALA A 316 19.14 -5.97 -11.32
CA ALA A 316 18.10 -4.99 -11.01
C ALA A 316 18.68 -3.90 -10.11
N ALA A 317 18.46 -2.63 -10.47
CA ALA A 317 18.89 -1.51 -9.64
C ALA A 317 18.33 -1.67 -8.23
N PRO A 318 19.12 -1.45 -7.17
CA PRO A 318 18.65 -1.61 -5.80
C PRO A 318 17.47 -0.65 -5.57
N ALA A 319 16.28 -1.22 -5.38
CA ALA A 319 15.10 -0.46 -5.00
C ALA A 319 15.43 0.32 -3.73
N SER A 320 15.06 1.61 -3.67
CA SER A 320 15.36 2.48 -2.54
C SER A 320 14.69 1.95 -1.27
N ALA A 321 15.47 1.24 -0.45
CA ALA A 321 15.00 0.43 0.67
C ALA A 321 14.58 1.25 1.91
N ASN A 322 14.50 2.58 1.78
CA ASN A 322 14.13 3.50 2.84
C ASN A 322 13.22 4.61 2.26
N ILE A 323 12.35 5.16 3.10
CA ILE A 323 11.53 6.34 2.79
C ILE A 323 12.41 7.60 2.73
N TYR A 324 13.46 7.63 3.56
CA TYR A 324 14.48 8.69 3.63
C TYR A 324 15.66 8.41 2.69
N ASN A 325 16.43 9.47 2.39
CA ASN A 325 17.79 9.34 1.87
C ASN A 325 18.72 8.67 2.90
N THR A 326 19.91 8.24 2.47
CA THR A 326 20.91 7.56 3.33
C THR A 326 21.42 8.43 4.50
N ASP A 327 21.29 9.75 4.40
CA ASP A 327 21.61 10.75 5.42
C ASP A 327 20.42 11.10 6.34
N GLY A 328 19.26 10.44 6.17
CA GLY A 328 18.02 10.75 6.88
C GLY A 328 17.24 11.94 6.33
N SER A 329 17.72 12.60 5.26
CA SER A 329 17.05 13.76 4.68
C SER A 329 15.84 13.39 3.78
N LEU A 330 14.99 14.39 3.55
CA LEU A 330 14.00 14.43 2.48
C LEU A 330 14.16 15.75 1.72
N THR A 331 14.44 15.67 0.42
CA THR A 331 14.55 16.85 -0.47
C THR A 331 13.19 17.30 -1.05
N GLY A 332 12.10 16.62 -0.65
CA GLY A 332 10.73 16.91 -1.05
C GLY A 332 9.76 15.84 -0.55
N ASN A 333 8.45 16.05 -0.77
CA ASN A 333 7.42 15.11 -0.34
C ASN A 333 7.56 13.74 -1.00
N ARG A 334 7.51 12.66 -0.21
CA ARG A 334 7.67 11.28 -0.69
C ARG A 334 6.34 10.52 -0.66
N THR A 335 5.81 10.16 -1.83
CA THR A 335 4.67 9.24 -1.94
C THR A 335 5.12 7.79 -1.77
N VAL A 336 4.51 7.06 -0.84
CA VAL A 336 4.79 5.63 -0.59
C VAL A 336 3.64 4.77 -1.15
N THR A 337 3.85 4.15 -2.30
CA THR A 337 2.87 3.25 -2.93
C THR A 337 2.98 1.84 -2.34
N GLN A 338 2.07 1.49 -1.43
CA GLN A 338 2.15 0.24 -0.64
C GLN A 338 1.63 -1.01 -1.38
N GLY A 339 0.79 -0.85 -2.41
CA GLY A 339 0.14 -1.98 -3.09
C GLY A 339 -0.84 -2.68 -2.16
N ALA A 340 -0.65 -3.99 -1.96
CA ALA A 340 -1.41 -4.80 -1.00
C ALA A 340 -0.73 -4.94 0.39
N ASN A 341 0.37 -4.22 0.62
CA ASN A 341 1.16 -4.30 1.85
C ASN A 341 0.80 -3.18 2.85
N THR A 342 1.37 -3.23 4.05
CA THR A 342 1.23 -2.18 5.07
C THR A 342 2.59 -1.60 5.48
N LEU A 343 2.65 -0.28 5.64
CA LEU A 343 3.78 0.42 6.25
C LEU A 343 3.63 0.36 7.77
N ALA A 344 4.41 -0.52 8.41
CA ALA A 344 4.40 -0.70 9.86
C ALA A 344 5.57 0.02 10.53
N PHE A 345 5.27 0.79 11.59
CA PHE A 345 6.28 1.31 12.52
C PHE A 345 6.34 0.36 13.72
N THR A 346 7.45 -0.36 13.88
CA THR A 346 7.58 -1.49 14.83
C THR A 346 8.37 -1.17 16.10
N GLY A 347 8.66 0.11 16.36
CA GLY A 347 9.31 0.53 17.61
C GLY A 347 8.40 0.27 18.82
N THR A 348 8.99 -0.24 19.92
CA THR A 348 8.27 -0.64 21.15
C THR A 348 8.36 0.38 22.28
N GLN A 349 8.93 1.56 22.02
CA GLN A 349 9.24 2.56 23.04
C GLN A 349 8.11 3.58 23.23
N THR A 350 8.23 4.39 24.28
CA THR A 350 7.51 5.67 24.39
C THR A 350 7.84 6.57 23.19
N ASN A 351 6.84 7.19 22.56
CA ASN A 351 7.00 8.03 21.37
C ASN A 351 7.69 7.31 20.17
N ALA A 352 7.40 6.01 19.98
CA ALA A 352 8.00 5.16 18.93
C ALA A 352 7.61 5.56 17.50
N PHE A 353 6.48 6.24 17.33
CA PHE A 353 6.17 7.01 16.14
C PHE A 353 5.78 8.42 16.58
N SER A 354 6.34 9.44 15.92
CA SER A 354 6.24 10.83 16.37
C SER A 354 6.21 11.80 15.19
N VAL A 355 5.37 12.83 15.29
CA VAL A 355 5.47 14.06 14.51
C VAL A 355 5.93 15.16 15.45
N ASP A 356 7.10 15.76 15.15
CA ASP A 356 7.80 16.83 15.89
C ASP A 356 8.04 16.62 17.40
N GLY A 357 7.76 15.43 17.92
CA GLY A 357 7.77 15.12 19.34
C GLY A 357 6.37 15.21 19.97
N ASN A 358 5.58 16.24 19.66
CA ASN A 358 4.39 16.56 20.45
C ASN A 358 3.08 16.67 19.66
N THR A 359 3.09 17.06 18.38
CA THR A 359 1.86 17.16 17.57
C THR A 359 1.12 15.83 17.51
N LEU A 360 1.84 14.73 17.31
CA LEU A 360 1.33 13.36 17.43
C LEU A 360 2.42 12.47 18.02
N SER A 361 2.13 11.82 19.13
CA SER A 361 2.98 10.81 19.79
C SER A 361 2.23 9.48 19.85
N VAL A 362 2.90 8.39 19.47
CA VAL A 362 2.43 7.02 19.75
C VAL A 362 3.38 6.39 20.76
N ASP A 363 2.89 6.18 21.99
CA ASP A 363 3.57 5.39 22.99
C ASP A 363 3.22 3.91 22.75
N ALA A 364 4.13 3.21 22.08
CA ALA A 364 3.98 1.78 21.79
C ALA A 364 4.28 0.89 23.01
N ALA A 365 4.98 1.40 24.02
CA ALA A 365 5.28 0.65 25.25
C ALA A 365 4.02 0.47 26.10
N ASN A 366 3.23 1.54 26.23
CA ASN A 366 1.98 1.56 27.01
C ASN A 366 0.71 1.44 26.14
N GLY A 367 0.87 1.47 24.81
CA GLY A 367 -0.21 1.40 23.82
C GLY A 367 -1.16 2.59 23.91
N LEU A 368 -0.62 3.82 23.95
CA LEU A 368 -1.32 5.09 24.15
C LEU A 368 -1.05 6.05 22.97
N VAL A 369 -1.93 7.02 22.75
CA VAL A 369 -1.76 8.08 21.76
C VAL A 369 -1.82 9.45 22.44
N GLY A 370 -0.85 10.31 22.15
CA GLY A 370 -0.79 11.71 22.57
C GLY A 370 -1.01 12.65 21.38
N LEU A 371 -1.86 13.66 21.56
CA LEU A 371 -1.91 14.85 20.69
C LEU A 371 -1.56 16.07 21.56
N GLY A 372 -0.60 16.89 21.13
CA GLY A 372 -0.05 17.99 21.94
C GLY A 372 0.74 17.54 23.18
N THR A 373 1.17 16.28 23.24
CA THR A 373 1.96 15.72 24.36
C THR A 373 2.81 14.52 23.93
N THR A 374 4.05 14.46 24.42
CA THR A 374 4.94 13.29 24.33
C THR A 374 4.54 12.17 25.29
N THR A 375 3.89 12.53 26.42
CA THR A 375 3.58 11.65 27.55
C THR A 375 2.07 11.57 27.76
N PRO A 376 1.33 10.80 26.94
CA PRO A 376 -0.06 10.46 27.22
C PRO A 376 -0.16 9.62 28.50
N ASP A 377 -1.14 9.94 29.34
CA ASP A 377 -1.49 9.24 30.58
C ASP A 377 -2.72 8.31 30.42
N THR A 378 -3.45 8.46 29.31
CA THR A 378 -4.63 7.65 28.95
C THR A 378 -4.51 7.15 27.51
N LYS A 379 -5.45 6.29 27.07
CA LYS A 379 -5.40 5.69 25.72
C LYS A 379 -5.43 6.70 24.58
N LEU A 380 -6.03 7.88 24.80
CA LEU A 380 -5.95 9.04 23.91
C LEU A 380 -5.94 10.30 24.78
N THR A 381 -4.76 10.84 25.05
CA THR A 381 -4.60 12.11 25.77
C THR A 381 -4.42 13.25 24.78
N ILE A 382 -5.29 14.25 24.87
CA ILE A 382 -5.26 15.45 24.02
C ILE A 382 -4.94 16.64 24.92
N SER A 383 -3.67 17.05 24.87
CA SER A 383 -3.11 18.16 25.63
C SER A 383 -3.23 19.43 24.80
N THR A 384 -3.82 20.48 25.40
CA THR A 384 -3.92 21.81 24.80
C THR A 384 -3.45 22.85 25.80
N PRO A 385 -3.04 24.06 25.35
CA PRO A 385 -2.94 25.22 26.22
C PRO A 385 -4.28 25.50 26.91
N ASP A 386 -4.27 26.34 27.96
CA ASP A 386 -5.51 26.89 28.51
C ASP A 386 -6.24 27.71 27.44
N SER A 387 -7.57 27.82 27.59
CA SER A 387 -8.47 28.53 26.71
C SER A 387 -8.45 28.04 25.25
N SER A 388 -8.31 26.72 25.08
CA SER A 388 -8.17 26.03 23.78
C SER A 388 -9.14 24.86 23.60
N PHE A 389 -9.38 24.47 22.34
CA PHE A 389 -10.21 23.31 21.98
C PHE A 389 -9.34 22.07 21.70
N GLY A 390 -9.72 20.91 22.25
CA GLY A 390 -9.04 19.63 22.03
C GLY A 390 -9.64 18.85 20.86
N LEU A 391 -10.81 18.25 21.06
CA LEU A 391 -11.57 17.60 19.99
C LEU A 391 -12.45 18.61 19.26
N ASN A 392 -12.59 18.46 17.94
CA ASN A 392 -13.63 19.09 17.15
C ASN A 392 -14.19 18.10 16.12
N HIS A 393 -15.40 17.61 16.36
CA HIS A 393 -16.16 16.84 15.37
C HIS A 393 -17.09 17.82 14.63
N THR A 394 -16.84 18.02 13.34
CA THR A 394 -17.55 19.00 12.52
C THR A 394 -17.84 18.51 11.11
N ASN A 395 -18.97 18.95 10.56
CA ASN A 395 -19.33 18.79 9.16
C ASN A 395 -19.27 20.13 8.38
N GLY A 396 -18.66 21.15 8.97
CA GLY A 396 -18.64 22.53 8.46
C GLY A 396 -19.81 23.40 8.93
N THR A 397 -20.94 22.81 9.36
CA THR A 397 -22.10 23.55 9.88
C THR A 397 -22.26 23.42 11.39
N VAL A 398 -22.16 22.21 11.93
CA VAL A 398 -22.25 21.91 13.37
C VAL A 398 -20.85 21.56 13.87
N ASN A 399 -20.43 22.12 15.01
CA ASN A 399 -19.15 21.81 15.64
C ASN A 399 -19.40 21.33 17.07
N LEU A 400 -19.21 20.02 17.33
CA LEU A 400 -19.16 19.44 18.67
C LEU A 400 -17.71 19.43 19.15
N LYS A 401 -17.41 20.14 20.24
CA LYS A 401 -16.04 20.31 20.73
C LYS A 401 -15.86 19.95 22.20
N THR A 402 -14.62 19.65 22.56
CA THR A 402 -14.13 19.74 23.96
C THR A 402 -13.27 20.98 24.11
N TYR A 403 -13.35 21.65 25.27
CA TYR A 403 -12.61 22.88 25.58
C TYR A 403 -12.11 22.85 27.01
N ILE A 404 -10.88 23.34 27.21
CA ILE A 404 -10.27 23.59 28.52
C ILE A 404 -9.97 25.09 28.59
N GLY A 405 -10.45 25.78 29.61
CA GLY A 405 -10.16 27.21 29.78
C GLY A 405 -10.70 27.81 31.08
N GLY A 406 -9.94 28.71 31.68
CA GLY A 406 -10.40 29.52 32.82
C GLY A 406 -10.80 28.70 34.06
N GLY A 407 -10.18 27.54 34.26
CA GLY A 407 -10.50 26.63 35.37
C GLY A 407 -11.70 25.70 35.13
N ALA A 408 -12.28 25.69 33.93
CA ALA A 408 -13.38 24.80 33.55
C ALA A 408 -13.04 23.92 32.34
N ALA A 409 -13.65 22.74 32.29
CA ALA A 409 -13.69 21.86 31.13
C ALA A 409 -15.13 21.79 30.60
N THR A 410 -15.34 21.87 29.29
CA THR A 410 -16.67 21.78 28.67
C THR A 410 -16.70 20.83 27.48
N VAL A 411 -17.89 20.26 27.24
CA VAL A 411 -18.23 19.47 26.05
C VAL A 411 -19.53 20.05 25.51
N GLY A 412 -19.56 20.47 24.25
CA GLY A 412 -20.74 21.13 23.71
C GLY A 412 -20.63 21.59 22.27
N THR A 413 -21.72 22.17 21.76
CA THR A 413 -21.78 22.82 20.46
C THR A 413 -21.20 24.23 20.53
N THR A 414 -20.32 24.60 19.60
CA THR A 414 -19.83 26.00 19.45
C THR A 414 -20.51 26.75 18.30
N THR A 415 -21.69 26.28 17.91
CA THR A 415 -22.57 26.84 16.87
C THR A 415 -23.99 26.86 17.42
N ALA A 416 -24.93 27.57 16.78
CA ALA A 416 -26.30 27.75 17.27
C ALA A 416 -27.20 26.49 17.13
N ASN A 417 -26.66 25.32 17.46
CA ASN A 417 -27.30 24.01 17.37
C ASN A 417 -27.33 23.33 18.74
N ASP A 418 -28.33 22.49 18.96
CA ASP A 418 -28.53 21.80 20.24
C ASP A 418 -27.41 20.77 20.53
N LEU A 419 -27.00 20.68 21.80
CA LEU A 419 -26.26 19.53 22.31
C LEU A 419 -27.26 18.42 22.68
N ARG A 420 -27.02 17.18 22.23
CA ARG A 420 -27.95 16.06 22.42
C ARG A 420 -27.22 14.83 22.95
N LEU A 421 -27.73 14.24 24.03
CA LEU A 421 -27.28 12.96 24.57
C LEU A 421 -28.24 11.86 24.09
N MET A 422 -27.69 10.82 23.47
CA MET A 422 -28.45 9.77 22.80
C MET A 422 -28.05 8.39 23.29
N THR A 423 -29.03 7.49 23.44
CA THR A 423 -28.80 6.05 23.67
C THR A 423 -29.79 5.24 22.83
N ASN A 424 -29.36 4.07 22.35
CA ASN A 424 -30.12 3.22 21.42
C ASN A 424 -30.72 4.02 20.24
N ASN A 425 -29.90 4.85 19.58
CA ASN A 425 -30.28 5.78 18.50
C ASN A 425 -31.42 6.77 18.81
N THR A 426 -31.83 6.94 20.08
CA THR A 426 -32.88 7.87 20.52
C THR A 426 -32.32 8.99 21.38
N GLN A 427 -32.85 10.20 21.24
CA GLN A 427 -32.49 11.35 22.07
C GLN A 427 -33.10 11.18 23.47
N LYS A 428 -32.27 11.31 24.51
CA LYS A 428 -32.69 11.19 25.92
C LYS A 428 -32.65 12.53 26.65
N MET A 429 -31.65 13.35 26.32
CA MET A 429 -31.51 14.72 26.82
C MET A 429 -31.10 15.64 25.67
N THR A 430 -31.68 16.83 25.64
CA THR A 430 -31.36 17.89 24.66
C THR A 430 -31.14 19.20 25.40
N VAL A 431 -30.00 19.85 25.21
CA VAL A 431 -29.77 21.25 25.60
C VAL A 431 -29.88 22.09 24.32
N THR A 432 -30.95 22.87 24.20
CA THR A 432 -31.19 23.66 23.00
C THR A 432 -30.17 24.79 22.85
N SER A 433 -29.96 25.30 21.63
CA SER A 433 -29.14 26.51 21.44
C SER A 433 -29.74 27.79 22.07
N SER A 434 -31.01 27.76 22.47
CA SER A 434 -31.68 28.77 23.32
C SER A 434 -31.50 28.55 24.83
N GLY A 435 -30.72 27.54 25.23
CA GLY A 435 -30.39 27.23 26.63
C GLY A 435 -31.57 26.68 27.44
N ASN A 436 -32.44 25.88 26.84
CA ASN A 436 -33.47 25.09 27.53
C ASN A 436 -33.04 23.62 27.58
N VAL A 437 -33.32 22.93 28.68
CA VAL A 437 -32.98 21.50 28.86
C VAL A 437 -34.24 20.65 28.76
N GLY A 438 -34.27 19.74 27.79
CA GLY A 438 -35.27 18.69 27.67
C GLY A 438 -34.72 17.35 28.14
N ILE A 439 -35.47 16.63 28.96
CA ILE A 439 -35.24 15.22 29.29
C ILE A 439 -36.49 14.45 28.85
N GLY A 440 -36.32 13.42 28.03
CA GLY A 440 -37.44 12.72 27.37
C GLY A 440 -38.17 13.53 26.28
N THR A 441 -37.79 14.79 26.05
CA THR A 441 -38.32 15.66 24.98
C THR A 441 -37.18 16.36 24.23
N THR A 442 -37.42 16.63 22.94
CA THR A 442 -36.50 17.34 22.04
C THR A 442 -36.85 18.82 21.87
N THR A 443 -38.04 19.26 22.33
CA THR A 443 -38.58 20.61 22.16
C THR A 443 -39.00 21.25 23.50
N PRO A 444 -38.07 21.40 24.47
CA PRO A 444 -38.37 21.98 25.79
C PRO A 444 -38.82 23.45 25.68
N ASN A 445 -40.07 23.72 26.06
CA ASN A 445 -40.64 25.07 26.05
C ASN A 445 -40.23 25.91 27.28
N THR A 446 -39.72 25.28 28.33
CA THR A 446 -39.23 25.90 29.56
C THR A 446 -37.75 25.58 29.80
N LYS A 447 -37.13 26.23 30.79
CA LYS A 447 -35.69 26.08 31.08
C LYS A 447 -35.28 24.64 31.46
N LEU A 448 -36.17 23.90 32.11
CA LEU A 448 -36.08 22.45 32.29
C LEU A 448 -37.46 21.84 32.04
N THR A 449 -37.55 20.95 31.06
CA THR A 449 -38.75 20.17 30.74
C THR A 449 -38.41 18.68 30.86
N VAL A 450 -38.96 18.01 31.88
CA VAL A 450 -38.91 16.54 31.98
C VAL A 450 -40.22 16.00 31.43
N SER A 451 -40.15 15.25 30.32
CA SER A 451 -41.30 14.67 29.64
C SER A 451 -41.31 13.16 29.83
N THR A 452 -42.37 12.65 30.41
CA THR A 452 -42.59 11.22 30.65
C THR A 452 -43.67 10.66 29.71
N ALA A 453 -43.92 9.36 29.78
CA ALA A 453 -45.22 8.83 29.38
C ALA A 453 -46.30 9.20 30.42
N ASP A 454 -47.56 8.86 30.16
CA ASP A 454 -48.58 8.83 31.21
C ASP A 454 -48.25 7.74 32.26
N ASN A 455 -48.86 7.84 33.43
CA ASN A 455 -48.62 6.99 34.61
C ASN A 455 -47.12 6.75 34.93
N SER A 456 -46.31 7.82 34.92
CA SER A 456 -44.84 7.73 35.05
C SER A 456 -44.25 8.79 36.00
N PHE A 457 -43.14 8.44 36.65
CA PHE A 457 -42.35 9.36 37.48
C PHE A 457 -41.39 10.20 36.63
N GLY A 458 -41.26 11.49 36.98
CA GLY A 458 -40.41 12.45 36.26
C GLY A 458 -39.10 12.76 36.97
N ILE A 459 -39.18 13.25 38.21
CA ILE A 459 -38.01 13.57 39.05
C ILE A 459 -38.14 12.80 40.36
N THR A 460 -37.16 11.95 40.64
CA THR A 460 -37.02 11.22 41.92
C THR A 460 -35.81 11.73 42.68
N HIS A 461 -35.99 12.08 43.94
CA HIS A 461 -34.90 12.29 44.89
C HIS A 461 -35.04 11.27 46.03
N THR A 462 -34.07 10.37 46.14
CA THR A 462 -34.11 9.26 47.12
C THR A 462 -32.74 8.99 47.73
N ASN A 463 -32.76 8.52 48.99
CA ASN A 463 -31.59 7.96 49.67
C ASN A 463 -31.70 6.43 49.85
N GLY A 464 -32.66 5.79 49.17
CA GLY A 464 -32.98 4.37 49.32
C GLY A 464 -33.93 4.03 50.47
N THR A 465 -34.21 4.97 51.38
CA THR A 465 -35.19 4.82 52.47
C THR A 465 -36.41 5.73 52.29
N VAL A 466 -36.19 6.96 51.83
CA VAL A 466 -37.24 7.94 51.52
C VAL A 466 -37.14 8.34 50.05
N SER A 467 -38.24 8.28 49.31
CA SER A 467 -38.32 8.77 47.93
C SER A 467 -39.32 9.92 47.84
N LEU A 468 -38.82 11.12 47.50
CA LEU A 468 -39.61 12.31 47.14
C LEU A 468 -39.65 12.43 45.63
N GLU A 469 -40.85 12.38 45.04
CA GLU A 469 -41.01 12.17 43.60
C GLU A 469 -42.06 13.10 42.98
N THR A 470 -41.90 13.37 41.68
CA THR A 470 -42.96 13.94 40.82
C THR A 470 -43.52 12.85 39.90
N TYR A 471 -44.84 12.83 39.73
CA TYR A 471 -45.55 11.82 38.94
C TYR A 471 -46.65 12.46 38.11
N ILE A 472 -46.83 11.99 36.88
CA ILE A 472 -47.95 12.31 36.00
C ILE A 472 -48.72 11.02 35.73
N GLY A 473 -50.03 11.01 35.97
CA GLY A 473 -50.86 9.82 35.75
C GLY A 473 -52.35 10.11 35.79
N GLY A 474 -53.14 9.47 34.93
CA GLY A 474 -54.61 9.53 34.95
C GLY A 474 -55.18 10.95 34.82
N GLY A 475 -54.48 11.83 34.09
CA GLY A 475 -54.84 13.25 33.94
C GLY A 475 -54.51 14.14 35.14
N SER A 476 -53.83 13.61 36.17
CA SER A 476 -53.41 14.35 37.37
C SER A 476 -51.88 14.44 37.49
N GLY A 477 -51.40 15.49 38.16
CA GLY A 477 -49.99 15.72 38.47
C GLY A 477 -49.76 15.76 39.97
N TYR A 478 -48.69 15.11 40.43
CA TYR A 478 -48.43 14.83 41.84
C TYR A 478 -47.01 15.20 42.24
N VAL A 479 -46.84 15.66 43.48
CA VAL A 479 -45.55 15.86 44.16
C VAL A 479 -45.68 15.34 45.58
N GLY A 480 -44.86 14.37 45.97
CA GLY A 480 -44.95 13.79 47.32
C GLY A 480 -44.01 12.62 47.56
N THR A 481 -44.15 11.99 48.71
CA THR A 481 -43.39 10.79 49.08
C THR A 481 -44.12 9.52 48.66
N THR A 482 -43.44 8.63 47.92
CA THR A 482 -43.97 7.31 47.52
C THR A 482 -43.64 6.21 48.53
N THR A 483 -42.70 6.47 49.42
CA THR A 483 -42.45 5.69 50.64
C THR A 483 -43.32 6.21 51.80
N SER A 484 -43.54 5.39 52.83
CA SER A 484 -44.36 5.72 54.02
C SER A 484 -43.66 6.71 54.97
N ASN A 485 -43.34 7.90 54.47
CA ASN A 485 -42.65 8.97 55.19
C ASN A 485 -43.42 10.30 55.08
N THR A 486 -43.06 11.27 55.92
CA THR A 486 -43.72 12.57 56.00
C THR A 486 -43.26 13.51 54.89
N LEU A 487 -44.20 14.08 54.14
CA LEU A 487 -43.95 15.19 53.21
C LEU A 487 -43.95 16.52 53.97
N ASN A 488 -42.88 17.30 53.83
CA ASN A 488 -42.72 18.59 54.50
C ASN A 488 -42.58 19.73 53.49
N LEU A 489 -43.42 20.74 53.58
CA LEU A 489 -43.26 22.02 52.86
C LEU A 489 -42.57 23.01 53.81
N MET A 490 -41.38 23.48 53.42
CA MET A 490 -40.46 24.18 54.31
C MET A 490 -40.13 25.60 53.84
N THR A 491 -39.94 26.51 54.79
CA THR A 491 -39.29 27.82 54.56
C THR A 491 -38.31 28.10 55.70
N ASN A 492 -37.21 28.81 55.39
CA ASN A 492 -36.12 29.11 56.33
C ASN A 492 -35.63 27.86 57.11
N ASN A 493 -35.37 26.77 56.36
CA ASN A 493 -34.91 25.47 56.86
C ASN A 493 -35.79 24.83 57.95
N SER A 494 -37.10 25.06 57.91
CA SER A 494 -38.06 24.53 58.88
C SER A 494 -39.41 24.24 58.20
N PRO A 495 -40.04 23.08 58.44
CA PRO A 495 -41.39 22.80 57.96
C PRO A 495 -42.40 23.85 58.45
N LYS A 496 -43.39 24.13 57.60
CA LYS A 496 -44.52 25.02 57.86
C LYS A 496 -45.86 24.34 57.59
N MET A 497 -45.88 23.43 56.62
CA MET A 497 -46.94 22.47 56.40
C MET A 497 -46.34 21.06 56.32
N THR A 498 -47.03 20.12 56.94
CA THR A 498 -46.58 18.74 57.19
C THR A 498 -47.70 17.81 56.76
N ILE A 499 -47.41 16.76 55.98
CA ILE A 499 -48.38 15.69 55.66
C ILE A 499 -47.76 14.36 56.07
N THR A 500 -48.38 13.70 57.03
CA THR A 500 -47.91 12.42 57.60
C THR A 500 -48.28 11.22 56.71
N PRO A 501 -47.63 10.05 56.87
CA PRO A 501 -48.02 8.82 56.16
C PRO A 501 -49.46 8.36 56.41
N THR A 502 -50.07 8.80 57.52
CA THR A 502 -51.47 8.54 57.90
C THR A 502 -52.45 9.57 57.33
N GLY A 503 -51.96 10.57 56.59
CA GLY A 503 -52.79 11.60 55.95
C GLY A 503 -53.07 12.84 56.81
N ASN A 504 -52.71 12.85 58.10
CA ASN A 504 -52.88 14.02 58.96
C ASN A 504 -52.02 15.19 58.43
N VAL A 505 -52.64 16.36 58.29
CA VAL A 505 -52.02 17.61 57.84
C VAL A 505 -51.75 18.51 59.04
N GLY A 506 -50.50 18.93 59.23
CA GLY A 506 -50.14 19.96 60.20
C GLY A 506 -49.81 21.27 59.52
N VAL A 507 -50.24 22.39 60.08
CA VAL A 507 -49.77 23.74 59.72
C VAL A 507 -49.26 24.40 60.99
N GLY A 508 -47.98 24.78 61.01
CA GLY A 508 -47.29 25.23 62.21
C GLY A 508 -46.84 24.11 63.18
N THR A 509 -47.26 22.87 62.95
CA THR A 509 -46.78 21.66 63.66
C THR A 509 -46.18 20.63 62.69
N ASN A 510 -45.20 19.87 63.20
CA ASN A 510 -44.57 18.75 62.52
C ASN A 510 -45.07 17.39 63.06
N THR A 511 -45.87 17.43 64.13
CA THR A 511 -46.56 16.30 64.76
C THR A 511 -48.01 16.73 64.93
N PRO A 512 -48.85 16.59 63.89
CA PRO A 512 -50.28 16.84 64.00
C PRO A 512 -50.88 15.90 65.06
N ASP A 513 -51.88 16.36 65.81
CA ASP A 513 -52.63 15.44 66.68
C ASP A 513 -53.24 14.30 65.85
N SER A 514 -53.08 13.06 66.32
CA SER A 514 -53.52 11.86 65.61
C SER A 514 -55.05 11.81 65.35
N SER A 515 -55.85 12.49 66.16
CA SER A 515 -57.30 12.60 65.97
C SER A 515 -57.70 13.67 64.93
N ALA A 516 -56.78 14.56 64.54
CA ALA A 516 -57.04 15.68 63.65
C ALA A 516 -56.53 15.41 62.23
N LEU A 517 -57.43 15.45 61.24
CA LEU A 517 -57.01 15.45 59.83
C LEU A 517 -56.29 16.76 59.44
N LEU A 518 -56.62 17.87 60.12
CA LEU A 518 -55.95 19.16 60.00
C LEU A 518 -55.69 19.74 61.40
N ASP A 519 -54.42 19.93 61.75
CA ASP A 519 -53.95 20.58 62.98
C ASP A 519 -53.32 21.95 62.66
N LEU A 520 -53.73 22.99 63.39
CA LEU A 520 -53.35 24.38 63.17
C LEU A 520 -52.68 24.95 64.44
N ASN A 521 -51.42 24.62 64.67
CA ASN A 521 -50.71 24.94 65.90
C ASN A 521 -49.92 26.26 65.79
N THR A 522 -50.28 27.24 66.63
CA THR A 522 -49.70 28.59 66.60
C THR A 522 -50.06 29.37 67.87
N SER A 523 -49.15 30.21 68.38
CA SER A 523 -49.36 30.96 69.63
C SER A 523 -50.12 32.28 69.46
N ASN A 524 -50.28 32.79 68.23
CA ASN A 524 -50.86 34.13 67.99
C ASN A 524 -51.60 34.29 66.66
N LYS A 525 -52.13 33.19 66.09
CA LYS A 525 -52.94 33.19 64.86
C LYS A 525 -54.13 32.23 65.01
N GLY A 526 -54.98 32.15 64.01
CA GLY A 526 -56.11 31.23 63.95
C GLY A 526 -56.64 31.06 62.53
N LEU A 527 -57.66 30.23 62.36
CA LEU A 527 -58.33 30.00 61.08
C LEU A 527 -59.26 31.18 60.74
N LEU A 528 -59.08 31.78 59.56
CA LEU A 528 -60.08 32.65 58.94
C LEU A 528 -61.00 31.81 58.07
N LEU A 529 -62.27 31.74 58.44
CA LEU A 529 -63.33 31.08 57.65
C LEU A 529 -63.67 31.90 56.39
N PRO A 530 -64.19 31.25 55.32
CA PRO A 530 -64.73 31.95 54.15
C PRO A 530 -65.78 32.98 54.57
N ARG A 531 -65.67 34.21 54.05
CA ARG A 531 -66.62 35.30 54.33
C ARG A 531 -67.68 35.35 53.23
N VAL A 532 -68.95 35.29 53.62
CA VAL A 532 -70.12 35.17 52.73
C VAL A 532 -71.26 36.04 53.22
N SER A 533 -72.18 36.45 52.35
CA SER A 533 -73.30 37.35 52.68
C SER A 533 -74.63 36.59 52.65
N LEU A 534 -74.88 35.73 53.65
CA LEU A 534 -76.08 34.88 53.68
C LEU A 534 -77.36 35.74 53.72
N SER A 535 -78.29 35.48 52.82
CA SER A 535 -79.57 36.20 52.71
C SER A 535 -80.61 35.76 53.75
N SER A 536 -80.60 34.49 54.15
CA SER A 536 -81.50 33.89 55.14
C SER A 536 -80.90 32.60 55.71
N THR A 537 -81.50 32.04 56.77
CA THR A 537 -81.06 30.77 57.36
C THR A 537 -81.17 29.58 56.39
N SER A 538 -81.97 29.68 55.33
CA SER A 538 -82.09 28.64 54.29
C SER A 538 -81.47 29.05 52.94
N ASP A 539 -80.46 29.94 52.95
CA ASP A 539 -79.77 30.38 51.73
C ASP A 539 -78.99 29.24 51.04
N THR A 540 -79.50 28.82 49.87
CA THR A 540 -78.93 27.83 48.94
C THR A 540 -78.09 28.46 47.82
N THR A 541 -78.01 29.79 47.75
CA THR A 541 -77.52 30.56 46.59
C THR A 541 -76.16 31.19 46.83
N THR A 542 -75.94 31.77 48.01
CA THR A 542 -74.67 32.40 48.39
C THR A 542 -73.55 31.36 48.54
N VAL A 543 -73.90 30.16 48.98
CA VAL A 543 -73.03 28.97 49.00
C VAL A 543 -73.81 27.82 48.37
N PRO A 544 -73.64 27.54 47.07
CA PRO A 544 -74.35 26.45 46.39
C PRO A 544 -73.99 25.08 46.97
N SER A 545 -75.00 24.23 47.18
CA SER A 545 -74.86 22.86 47.71
C SER A 545 -73.96 22.73 48.96
N PRO A 546 -74.23 23.48 50.05
CA PRO A 546 -73.34 23.54 51.21
C PRO A 546 -73.32 22.21 51.96
N ALA A 547 -72.14 21.69 52.30
CA ALA A 547 -72.04 20.47 53.10
C ALA A 547 -72.66 20.65 54.50
N THR A 548 -73.23 19.59 55.08
CA THR A 548 -73.59 19.58 56.51
C THR A 548 -72.32 19.77 57.35
N GLY A 549 -72.39 20.63 58.36
CA GLY A 549 -71.25 21.03 59.17
C GLY A 549 -70.31 22.07 58.52
N LEU A 550 -70.60 22.54 57.31
CA LEU A 550 -69.78 23.57 56.64
C LEU A 550 -69.79 24.88 57.46
N LEU A 551 -68.60 25.34 57.85
CA LEU A 551 -68.38 26.57 58.61
C LEU A 551 -68.08 27.76 57.69
N VAL A 552 -68.77 28.88 57.93
CA VAL A 552 -68.57 30.16 57.23
C VAL A 552 -68.61 31.33 58.20
N TYR A 553 -68.15 32.50 57.77
CA TYR A 553 -68.41 33.77 58.44
C TYR A 553 -69.44 34.57 57.62
N ASN A 554 -70.67 34.69 58.12
CA ASN A 554 -71.66 35.57 57.53
C ASN A 554 -71.29 37.03 57.82
N ASN A 555 -71.15 37.87 56.79
CA ASN A 555 -70.97 39.32 56.90
C ASN A 555 -72.24 40.13 56.57
N ASN A 556 -73.38 39.47 56.29
CA ASN A 556 -74.66 40.17 56.15
C ASN A 556 -75.22 40.56 57.52
N THR A 557 -74.97 41.81 57.93
CA THR A 557 -75.47 42.39 59.18
C THR A 557 -77.00 42.51 59.22
N ALA A 558 -77.69 42.46 58.08
CA ALA A 558 -79.15 42.54 57.98
C ALA A 558 -79.86 41.16 57.97
N MET A 559 -79.11 40.05 58.06
CA MET A 559 -79.68 38.70 58.08
C MET A 559 -80.49 38.44 59.35
N SER A 560 -81.82 38.39 59.25
CA SER A 560 -82.68 37.97 60.37
C SER A 560 -82.58 36.45 60.60
N PRO A 561 -82.59 35.94 61.85
CA PRO A 561 -82.69 36.68 63.12
C PRO A 561 -81.32 36.96 63.79
N GLN A 562 -80.20 36.54 63.20
CA GLN A 562 -78.93 36.37 63.92
C GLN A 562 -77.74 37.22 63.40
N GLY A 563 -77.85 37.89 62.24
CA GLY A 563 -76.89 38.90 61.74
C GLY A 563 -75.48 38.38 61.41
N GLU A 564 -74.47 39.26 61.51
CA GLU A 564 -73.05 38.96 61.24
C GLU A 564 -72.43 38.02 62.30
N GLY A 565 -71.58 37.07 61.87
CA GLY A 565 -70.80 36.19 62.74
C GLY A 565 -70.43 34.85 62.11
N ILE A 566 -69.99 33.88 62.92
CA ILE A 566 -69.69 32.52 62.47
C ILE A 566 -71.00 31.72 62.36
N TYR A 567 -71.17 30.96 61.27
CA TYR A 567 -72.32 30.09 61.02
C TYR A 567 -71.87 28.69 60.61
N TYR A 568 -72.69 27.69 60.90
CA TYR A 568 -72.57 26.33 60.35
C TYR A 568 -73.88 25.90 59.68
N ASN A 569 -73.79 25.07 58.65
CA ASN A 569 -74.98 24.40 58.09
C ASN A 569 -75.35 23.18 58.95
N GLY A 570 -76.39 23.27 59.78
CA GLY A 570 -76.97 22.13 60.49
C GLY A 570 -77.87 21.25 59.62
N GLY A 571 -78.34 21.78 58.49
CA GLY A 571 -79.20 21.10 57.52
C GLY A 571 -78.43 20.23 56.51
N THR A 572 -79.03 20.04 55.33
CA THR A 572 -78.46 19.26 54.22
C THR A 572 -77.95 20.17 53.10
N SER A 573 -77.31 19.61 52.08
CA SER A 573 -76.90 20.38 50.89
C SER A 573 -78.05 20.75 49.95
N ALA A 574 -79.22 20.12 50.07
CA ALA A 574 -80.42 20.47 49.32
C ALA A 574 -81.34 21.44 50.08
N ALA A 575 -81.32 21.37 51.41
CA ALA A 575 -82.06 22.23 52.32
C ALA A 575 -81.14 22.61 53.50
N PRO A 576 -80.37 23.71 53.39
CA PRO A 576 -79.49 24.17 54.45
C PRO A 576 -80.27 24.81 55.60
N ASP A 577 -79.68 24.75 56.78
CA ASP A 577 -80.10 25.47 57.98
C ASP A 577 -78.86 26.12 58.62
N TRP A 578 -78.66 27.40 58.35
CA TRP A 578 -77.50 28.18 58.80
C TRP A 578 -77.72 28.66 60.23
N GLY A 579 -77.26 27.88 61.21
CA GLY A 579 -77.23 28.26 62.62
C GLY A 579 -75.98 29.06 62.97
N LYS A 580 -76.11 30.15 63.73
CA LYS A 580 -74.97 30.95 64.20
C LYS A 580 -74.28 30.28 65.39
N ILE A 581 -72.95 30.29 65.38
CA ILE A 581 -72.14 29.94 66.55
C ILE A 581 -71.91 31.22 67.37
N GLY A 582 -72.79 31.44 68.35
CA GLY A 582 -72.67 32.53 69.31
C GLY A 582 -71.73 32.20 70.49
N PRO A 583 -71.30 33.21 71.27
CA PRO A 583 -70.70 32.96 72.58
C PRO A 583 -71.73 32.32 73.51
N VAL A 584 -71.28 31.54 74.51
CA VAL A 584 -72.16 31.02 75.56
C VAL A 584 -72.77 32.16 76.39
N SER A 585 -73.98 32.58 76.05
CA SER A 585 -74.71 33.65 76.73
C SER A 585 -74.98 33.23 78.18
N LYS A 586 -74.48 34.03 79.12
CA LYS A 586 -74.54 33.71 80.54
C LYS A 586 -75.96 33.89 81.08
N MET A 587 -76.44 32.89 81.82
CA MET A 587 -77.49 33.10 82.82
C MET A 587 -76.84 33.78 84.03
N TYR A 588 -77.41 34.88 84.52
CA TYR A 588 -76.90 35.59 85.70
C TYR A 588 -77.84 35.37 86.88
N PHE A 589 -77.29 35.11 88.06
CA PHE A 589 -78.03 35.09 89.32
C PHE A 589 -77.76 36.40 90.07
N LYS A 590 -78.81 37.08 90.51
CA LYS A 590 -78.69 38.36 91.22
C LYS A 590 -79.58 38.39 92.46
N TYR A 591 -78.95 38.52 93.61
CA TYR A 591 -79.62 38.84 94.87
C TYR A 591 -79.72 40.37 95.04
N TYR A 592 -80.89 40.83 95.46
CA TYR A 592 -81.18 42.19 95.90
C TYR A 592 -81.61 42.16 97.37
N MET A 593 -81.12 43.12 98.17
CA MET A 593 -81.67 43.41 99.49
C MET A 593 -82.35 44.76 99.44
N LEU A 594 -83.66 44.78 99.66
CA LEU A 594 -84.52 45.96 99.54
C LEU A 594 -85.20 46.21 100.89
N THR A 595 -84.89 47.35 101.51
CA THR A 595 -85.44 47.74 102.81
C THR A 595 -86.40 48.92 102.65
N ASN A 596 -87.61 48.79 103.18
CA ASN A 596 -88.58 49.89 103.30
C ASN A 596 -88.75 50.23 104.80
N PRO A 597 -88.46 51.48 105.23
CA PRO A 597 -88.64 51.89 106.63
C PRO A 597 -90.11 52.09 107.05
N ASN A 598 -91.03 52.15 106.09
CA ASN A 598 -92.42 52.57 106.29
C ASN A 598 -93.45 51.43 106.11
N GLY A 599 -93.01 50.18 105.96
CA GLY A 599 -93.85 49.01 105.74
C GLY A 599 -93.10 47.90 105.01
N ASP A 600 -93.80 46.82 104.68
CA ASP A 600 -93.28 45.62 103.99
C ASP A 600 -93.48 45.62 102.47
N PHE A 601 -94.06 46.67 101.90
CA PHE A 601 -94.26 46.79 100.45
C PHE A 601 -93.03 47.33 99.69
N VAL A 602 -92.84 46.84 98.46
CA VAL A 602 -91.89 47.32 97.44
C VAL A 602 -92.66 47.35 96.11
N GLY A 603 -93.26 48.49 95.76
CA GLY A 603 -94.19 48.56 94.62
C GLY A 603 -93.55 48.63 93.22
N ASN A 604 -92.33 49.18 93.08
CA ASN A 604 -91.69 49.41 91.78
C ASN A 604 -90.17 49.65 91.93
N PHE A 605 -89.43 48.62 92.33
CA PHE A 605 -87.96 48.74 92.37
C PHE A 605 -87.36 48.53 90.98
N ASP A 606 -86.63 49.53 90.48
CA ASP A 606 -85.96 49.51 89.18
C ASP A 606 -84.67 48.68 89.23
N THR A 607 -84.69 47.48 88.64
CA THR A 607 -83.52 46.58 88.63
C THR A 607 -82.38 47.07 87.73
N LYS A 608 -82.66 48.00 86.81
CA LYS A 608 -81.85 48.37 85.64
C LYS A 608 -81.53 47.23 84.66
N ILE A 609 -82.20 46.08 84.77
CA ILE A 609 -82.09 44.96 83.81
C ILE A 609 -82.97 45.28 82.59
N PRO A 610 -82.40 45.44 81.37
CA PRO A 610 -83.18 45.79 80.18
C PRO A 610 -84.03 44.61 79.66
N VAL A 611 -85.28 44.88 79.28
CA VAL A 611 -86.24 43.85 78.83
C VAL A 611 -86.00 43.34 77.41
N ASP A 612 -85.31 44.14 76.59
CA ASP A 612 -84.94 43.84 75.21
C ASP A 612 -83.89 42.73 75.11
N ARG A 613 -82.93 42.73 76.05
CA ARG A 613 -81.79 41.79 76.07
C ARG A 613 -81.92 40.68 77.11
N TYR A 614 -82.75 40.85 78.13
CA TYR A 614 -82.87 39.88 79.22
C TYR A 614 -84.30 39.66 79.68
N THR A 615 -84.56 38.48 80.21
CA THR A 615 -85.76 38.13 80.97
C THR A 615 -85.37 37.84 82.41
N ALA A 616 -86.00 38.54 83.36
CA ALA A 616 -85.70 38.44 84.79
C ALA A 616 -86.85 37.79 85.54
N ILE A 617 -86.57 36.69 86.22
CA ILE A 617 -87.55 35.82 86.89
C ILE A 617 -87.23 35.79 88.40
N VAL A 618 -88.23 36.00 89.25
CA VAL A 618 -88.09 35.75 90.70
C VAL A 618 -87.98 34.24 90.93
N VAL A 619 -86.86 33.80 91.51
CA VAL A 619 -86.59 32.37 91.81
C VAL A 619 -86.46 32.08 93.31
N GLY A 620 -86.80 33.05 94.15
CA GLY A 620 -86.90 32.89 95.60
C GLY A 620 -86.70 34.19 96.36
N PHE A 621 -87.02 34.17 97.65
CA PHE A 621 -86.93 35.33 98.53
C PHE A 621 -86.57 34.92 99.98
N ASP A 622 -86.21 35.90 100.80
CA ASP A 622 -86.03 35.81 102.25
C ASP A 622 -86.57 37.11 102.88
N THR A 623 -86.88 37.13 104.18
CA THR A 623 -87.22 38.39 104.88
C THR A 623 -86.59 38.47 106.27
N ASN A 624 -86.45 39.68 106.81
CA ASN A 624 -85.83 39.90 108.13
C ASN A 624 -86.69 39.44 109.34
N HIS A 625 -87.91 38.94 109.12
CA HIS A 625 -88.83 38.53 110.19
C HIS A 625 -88.87 37.02 110.49
N HIS A 626 -88.11 36.19 109.78
CA HIS A 626 -88.15 34.71 109.89
C HIS A 626 -87.58 34.11 111.20
N ALA A 627 -87.18 34.94 112.18
CA ALA A 627 -86.36 34.49 113.33
C ALA A 627 -87.13 34.23 114.64
N THR A 628 -88.38 34.66 114.77
CA THR A 628 -89.15 34.55 116.03
C THR A 628 -90.61 34.13 115.82
N ILE A 629 -90.95 32.95 116.35
CA ILE A 629 -92.29 32.31 116.35
C ILE A 629 -93.37 33.03 117.20
N SER A 630 -93.20 34.35 117.41
CA SER A 630 -94.19 35.26 118.00
C SER A 630 -94.50 36.47 117.10
N SER A 631 -93.77 36.62 115.99
CA SER A 631 -93.76 37.80 115.11
C SER A 631 -93.72 37.46 113.60
N GLY A 632 -94.33 36.33 113.19
CA GLY A 632 -94.69 36.09 111.79
C GLY A 632 -95.78 37.04 111.30
N PHE A 633 -96.12 37.00 110.01
CA PHE A 633 -97.11 37.90 109.40
C PHE A 633 -98.51 37.66 109.99
N LYS A 634 -99.10 38.70 110.59
CA LYS A 634 -100.42 38.60 111.23
C LYS A 634 -101.50 39.25 110.36
N ASN A 635 -102.44 38.41 109.92
CA ASN A 635 -103.77 38.88 109.53
C ASN A 635 -104.50 39.53 110.74
N ALA A 636 -105.59 40.23 110.47
CA ALA A 636 -106.36 40.97 111.49
C ALA A 636 -106.97 40.10 112.62
N TYR A 637 -106.90 38.77 112.53
CA TYR A 637 -107.48 37.82 113.48
C TYR A 637 -106.43 37.00 114.24
N GLY A 638 -105.13 37.25 114.03
CA GLY A 638 -104.06 36.81 114.93
C GLY A 638 -103.77 35.30 114.97
N THR A 639 -104.31 34.51 114.05
CA THR A 639 -104.05 33.07 113.92
C THR A 639 -103.80 32.64 112.48
N TYR A 640 -102.94 31.61 112.35
CA TYR A 640 -102.33 31.05 111.13
C TYR A 640 -101.26 31.94 110.49
N ASP A 641 -100.13 31.30 110.20
CA ASP A 641 -98.85 31.89 109.79
C ASP A 641 -98.47 31.30 108.42
N PHE A 642 -98.92 31.99 107.37
CA PHE A 642 -98.40 32.03 105.99
C PHE A 642 -99.50 32.66 105.11
N GLN A 643 -99.38 33.95 104.83
CA GLN A 643 -100.01 34.54 103.64
C GLN A 643 -98.99 34.49 102.51
N SER A 644 -99.37 34.00 101.34
CA SER A 644 -98.47 34.00 100.17
C SER A 644 -98.10 35.44 99.81
N PRO A 645 -96.81 35.81 99.84
CA PRO A 645 -96.39 37.18 99.50
C PRO A 645 -96.50 37.41 97.99
N ASP A 646 -96.90 38.62 97.61
CA ASP A 646 -97.11 39.01 96.21
C ASP A 646 -95.80 39.53 95.60
N ILE A 647 -94.94 38.61 95.18
CA ILE A 647 -93.59 38.89 94.69
C ILE A 647 -93.48 38.48 93.22
N TYR A 648 -93.28 39.46 92.35
CA TYR A 648 -93.12 39.22 90.91
C TYR A 648 -92.21 40.25 90.25
N THR A 649 -91.69 39.88 89.08
CA THR A 649 -91.02 40.81 88.17
C THR A 649 -91.99 41.26 87.07
N PHE A 650 -92.02 42.56 86.78
CA PHE A 650 -92.85 43.14 85.72
C PHE A 650 -92.04 44.09 84.82
N GLN A 651 -92.54 44.40 83.64
CA GLN A 651 -91.86 45.28 82.69
C GLN A 651 -92.40 46.71 82.79
N GLN A 652 -91.52 47.69 82.97
CA GLN A 652 -91.90 49.11 82.86
C GLN A 652 -90.71 49.96 82.39
N ASN A 653 -90.96 50.89 81.46
CA ASN A 653 -89.94 51.83 80.95
C ASN A 653 -88.66 51.11 80.48
N GLY A 654 -88.82 50.08 79.65
CA GLY A 654 -87.72 49.30 79.06
C GLY A 654 -86.91 48.44 80.04
N THR A 655 -87.32 48.35 81.31
CA THR A 655 -86.56 47.68 82.38
C THR A 655 -87.46 46.78 83.23
N TRP A 656 -86.89 45.67 83.71
CA TRP A 656 -87.57 44.82 84.69
C TRP A 656 -87.65 45.51 86.05
N ARG A 657 -88.80 45.39 86.67
CA ARG A 657 -89.17 45.95 87.97
C ARG A 657 -89.46 44.82 88.94
N ILE A 658 -89.16 45.01 90.21
CA ILE A 658 -89.59 44.11 91.28
C ILE A 658 -90.81 44.71 91.98
N HIS A 659 -91.86 43.88 92.12
CA HIS A 659 -92.89 44.02 93.13
C HIS A 659 -92.63 43.02 94.27
N ALA A 660 -92.88 43.41 95.51
CA ALA A 660 -92.93 42.50 96.66
C ALA A 660 -93.82 43.11 97.76
N ASP A 661 -94.87 42.41 98.19
CA ASP A 661 -95.78 42.85 99.25
C ASP A 661 -96.30 41.64 100.06
N VAL A 662 -96.85 41.85 101.26
CA VAL A 662 -97.59 40.81 101.98
C VAL A 662 -99.02 41.30 102.25
N PRO A 663 -99.98 40.98 101.34
CA PRO A 663 -101.28 41.64 101.33
C PRO A 663 -102.03 41.54 102.67
N ASN A 664 -102.38 42.70 103.24
CA ASN A 664 -103.08 42.88 104.52
C ASN A 664 -102.23 42.68 105.80
N ALA A 665 -100.90 42.69 105.72
CA ALA A 665 -100.04 42.71 106.90
C ALA A 665 -100.14 44.04 107.68
N ASN A 666 -100.30 43.96 109.00
CA ASN A 666 -100.29 45.14 109.89
C ASN A 666 -98.86 45.50 110.33
N THR A 667 -98.05 46.07 109.44
CA THR A 667 -96.75 46.64 109.84
C THR A 667 -96.96 47.85 110.75
N THR A 668 -96.34 47.88 111.92
CA THR A 668 -96.40 49.03 112.81
C THR A 668 -95.52 50.15 112.26
N ALA A 669 -96.09 51.33 112.02
CA ALA A 669 -95.37 52.45 111.40
C ALA A 669 -94.08 52.79 112.16
N GLY A 670 -92.93 52.62 111.50
CA GLY A 670 -91.60 52.82 112.06
C GLY A 670 -90.72 51.56 112.19
N SER A 671 -91.26 50.35 111.99
CA SER A 671 -90.44 49.12 111.90
C SER A 671 -89.99 48.85 110.47
N ALA A 672 -88.67 48.92 110.21
CA ALA A 672 -88.12 48.70 108.87
C ALA A 672 -88.15 47.23 108.44
N PHE A 673 -88.77 46.96 107.30
CA PHE A 673 -88.87 45.63 106.71
C PHE A 673 -87.83 45.44 105.60
N THR A 674 -87.23 44.25 105.49
CA THR A 674 -86.22 43.95 104.48
C THR A 674 -86.55 42.68 103.71
N TRP A 675 -86.67 42.81 102.39
CA TRP A 675 -86.72 41.73 101.43
C TRP A 675 -85.32 41.34 100.95
N GLY A 676 -84.98 40.06 101.00
CA GLY A 676 -84.00 39.44 100.13
C GLY A 676 -84.71 38.86 98.91
N ILE A 677 -84.33 39.21 97.68
CA ILE A 677 -84.98 38.71 96.46
C ILE A 677 -83.94 38.18 95.48
N ARG A 678 -84.15 36.94 95.02
CA ARG A 678 -83.28 36.22 94.08
C ARG A 678 -83.89 36.30 92.68
N LEU A 679 -83.21 37.01 91.78
CA LEU A 679 -83.55 36.99 90.35
C LEU A 679 -82.62 36.04 89.59
N LEU A 680 -83.22 35.20 88.74
CA LEU A 680 -82.55 34.57 87.62
C LEU A 680 -82.75 35.44 86.38
N ILE A 681 -81.64 35.81 85.74
CA ILE A 681 -81.62 36.73 84.60
C ILE A 681 -81.08 35.96 83.40
N ILE A 682 -81.97 35.64 82.47
CA ILE A 682 -81.70 34.85 81.28
C ILE A 682 -81.48 35.81 80.11
N SER A 683 -80.42 35.63 79.31
CA SER A 683 -80.27 36.37 78.04
C SER A 683 -81.41 35.97 77.11
N ASN A 684 -82.07 36.94 76.45
CA ASN A 684 -83.11 36.63 75.48
C ASN A 684 -82.55 35.83 74.28
N GLU A 685 -81.23 35.86 74.05
CA GLU A 685 -80.51 34.98 73.10
C GLU A 685 -80.61 33.48 73.42
N GLN A 686 -80.93 33.13 74.68
CA GLN A 686 -81.09 31.74 75.15
C GLN A 686 -82.56 31.30 75.19
N MET A 687 -83.50 32.15 74.77
CA MET A 687 -84.93 31.86 74.83
C MET A 687 -85.57 31.94 73.45
N THR A 688 -86.24 30.87 73.05
CA THR A 688 -87.19 30.92 71.94
C THR A 688 -88.46 31.62 72.42
N THR A 689 -88.60 32.91 72.14
CA THR A 689 -89.87 33.63 72.35
C THR A 689 -90.94 33.05 71.44
N LEU A 690 -92.06 32.67 72.02
CA LEU A 690 -93.24 32.13 71.33
C LEU A 690 -94.31 33.21 71.19
N ASP A 691 -95.18 33.09 70.18
CA ASP A 691 -96.26 34.06 69.94
C ASP A 691 -97.31 34.10 71.06
N THR A 692 -97.77 35.31 71.39
CA THR A 692 -98.75 35.55 72.46
C THR A 692 -100.10 34.91 72.19
N SER A 693 -100.37 33.80 72.87
CA SER A 693 -101.67 33.10 72.82
C SER A 693 -102.66 33.69 73.83
N ASN A 694 -103.75 34.29 73.34
CA ASN A 694 -104.78 34.92 74.17
C ASN A 694 -105.95 33.97 74.44
N TYR A 695 -106.35 33.85 75.72
CA TYR A 695 -107.46 33.01 76.16
C TYR A 695 -108.45 33.81 77.02
N ASN A 696 -109.76 33.68 76.75
CA ASN A 696 -110.82 34.30 77.55
C ASN A 696 -111.56 33.22 78.36
N LEU A 697 -111.51 33.31 79.68
CA LEU A 697 -112.13 32.33 80.59
C LEU A 697 -113.65 32.54 80.78
N GLY A 698 -114.23 33.63 80.27
CA GLY A 698 -115.68 33.86 80.31
C GLY A 698 -116.30 33.97 81.71
N GLY A 699 -115.49 34.33 82.73
CA GLY A 699 -115.90 34.36 84.14
C GLY A 699 -115.67 33.06 84.91
N ASN A 700 -115.14 32.00 84.27
CA ASN A 700 -114.74 30.77 84.95
C ASN A 700 -113.35 30.90 85.60
N ILE A 701 -113.12 30.13 86.66
CA ILE A 701 -111.83 30.08 87.39
C ILE A 701 -110.85 29.01 86.86
N THR A 702 -111.17 28.38 85.72
CA THR A 702 -110.39 27.29 85.11
C THR A 702 -110.46 27.35 83.58
N GLY A 703 -109.38 26.95 82.91
CA GLY A 703 -109.30 26.81 81.45
C GLY A 703 -108.09 25.96 81.03
N ALA A 704 -107.92 25.75 79.73
CA ALA A 704 -106.82 24.96 79.16
C ALA A 704 -106.30 25.58 77.85
N ALA A 705 -105.03 25.33 77.52
CA ALA A 705 -104.43 25.71 76.24
C ALA A 705 -104.85 24.74 75.13
N ALA A 706 -104.85 25.21 73.88
CA ALA A 706 -105.31 24.41 72.73
C ALA A 706 -104.30 23.35 72.24
N ALA A 707 -103.02 23.54 72.55
CA ALA A 707 -101.92 22.64 72.21
C ALA A 707 -100.74 22.85 73.19
N SER A 708 -99.69 22.02 73.09
CA SER A 708 -98.41 22.33 73.75
C SER A 708 -97.81 23.60 73.11
N PRO A 709 -97.31 24.56 73.91
CA PRO A 709 -96.56 25.71 73.38
C PRO A 709 -95.12 25.34 72.96
N VAL A 710 -94.58 24.23 73.47
CA VAL A 710 -93.22 23.75 73.18
C VAL A 710 -93.26 22.43 72.39
N PRO A 711 -92.28 22.18 71.49
CA PRO A 711 -92.12 20.90 70.80
C PRO A 711 -91.91 19.69 71.72
#